data_AF-A0A0A8EVY8-F1
#
_entry.id   AF-A0A0A8EVY8-F1
#
_cell.length_a   1.000
_cell.length_b   1.000
_cell.length_c   1.000
_cell.angle_alpha   90.00
_cell.angle_beta   90.00
_cell.angle_gamma   90.00
#
_symmetry.space_group_name_H-M   'P 1'
#
loop_
_entity.id
_entity.type
_entity.pdbx_description
1 polymer ?
#
loop_
_entity_poly.entity_id
_entity_poly.type
_entity_poly.pdbx_seq_one_letter_code
_entity_poly.pdbx_strand_id
1 'polypeptide(L)'
;MGGAGDVDFACGTVVLVRAAALPLPPDDAPEGRSRSSDGAPYDEDRLRRRIAELAADPRLMEAVGLASAGLAAEVDRAVAGERLRLKSLRRIALSLTKYHSRMSHRPTPFGLFAGVGFAGFGSVPAREPIGGGHRVTRPDAAWLDGVLETLLDVPAVLERSLLTANNLHVVRDGRLVLVDDHDRDGERQLAGSVRHTRVVRQLLAAAAHPTPHPRLVEAARREFPHAPPGAIEGSIRQLVRGHFLLGDLTPPPDLRLEHLAVCADTDGLRLVDTVTGRRVRPLSYSMLNPSGRHLPYVARFLLEIGQEGRSFCAPWSWGGWAAAPALPRVRHGRSVLSPARWLPDRALRAAADRGDAEWSGQVGRWRRRWDVPRRVLLTKADHRVAVDLDDPLHLLVFRDEVRRAPGLTVVERYAGPAERQWFRGPEGAHAAEFFFPVFARPTGPGPARGTRPAGPVAAPVPPLPGDAATGRGARAHLPGGAWLYAKIHVPQARQAEVLARHLGPLTDPGLLRRAGVDLWFFVRYEDPAPHIRLRFHGTPESLWPVLLPELHAWARAREEAGVLGKVVLDTYEPEVERYGGPAALPHAERFFHADSEAVVALLAGSAARPDDPTSAAAPGILDIVTRLGSPDEALGWLSSPVVLARRGDVPRERKQAVAALLDSRARPRPPAPADGGDAGWSARAAALSGLREVLSADAPDPGRWARIALSLAHMHVNRLLGPRPEQELTAQVTAREALALWLGRKRNTG
;
A
#
# COMPACT_ATOMS: atom_id res chain seq x y z
N MET A 1 -21.42 13.18 -2.94
CA MET A 1 -22.22 11.95 -3.03
C MET A 1 -22.62 11.77 -4.48
N GLY A 2 -21.83 11.04 -5.27
CA GLY A 2 -22.18 10.71 -6.65
C GLY A 2 -23.26 9.63 -6.63
N GLY A 3 -24.28 9.77 -7.48
CA GLY A 3 -25.38 8.81 -7.60
C GLY A 3 -24.84 7.41 -7.84
N ALA A 4 -25.05 6.51 -6.88
CA ALA A 4 -24.82 5.09 -7.05
C ALA A 4 -25.83 4.60 -8.08
N GLY A 5 -25.35 4.22 -9.27
CA GLY A 5 -26.14 3.37 -10.14
C GLY A 5 -26.31 2.01 -9.44
N ASP A 6 -27.50 1.44 -9.51
CA ASP A 6 -27.75 0.11 -8.98
C ASP A 6 -26.81 -0.90 -9.66
N VAL A 7 -26.04 -1.62 -8.86
CA VAL A 7 -25.19 -2.73 -9.33
C VAL A 7 -25.93 -4.02 -9.02
N ASP A 8 -26.33 -4.74 -10.07
CA ASP A 8 -26.93 -6.06 -9.92
C ASP A 8 -25.87 -7.08 -9.52
N PHE A 9 -26.25 -8.04 -8.69
CA PHE A 9 -25.39 -9.13 -8.24
C PHE A 9 -25.99 -10.49 -8.56
N ALA A 10 -25.15 -11.45 -8.93
CA ALA A 10 -25.51 -12.85 -9.13
C ALA A 10 -24.77 -13.73 -8.14
N CYS A 11 -25.47 -14.65 -7.48
CA CYS A 11 -24.81 -15.72 -6.74
C CYS A 11 -24.28 -16.78 -7.72
N GLY A 12 -23.09 -17.32 -7.45
CA GLY A 12 -22.60 -18.52 -8.12
C GLY A 12 -23.48 -19.73 -7.84
N THR A 13 -23.34 -20.78 -8.65
CA THR A 13 -24.18 -22.00 -8.55
C THR A 13 -23.75 -22.97 -7.45
N VAL A 14 -22.53 -22.80 -6.93
CA VAL A 14 -21.94 -23.64 -5.87
C VAL A 14 -21.75 -22.79 -4.61
N VAL A 15 -22.18 -23.34 -3.48
CA VAL A 15 -22.09 -22.76 -2.14
C VAL A 15 -21.17 -23.63 -1.30
N LEU A 16 -20.20 -23.02 -0.61
CA LEU A 16 -19.42 -23.74 0.39
C LEU A 16 -20.21 -23.79 1.69
N VAL A 17 -20.35 -24.98 2.26
CA VAL A 17 -20.99 -25.21 3.55
C VAL A 17 -19.91 -25.65 4.53
N ARG A 18 -19.96 -25.11 5.75
CA ARG A 18 -19.21 -25.64 6.88
C ARG A 18 -20.16 -25.96 8.01
N ALA A 19 -19.93 -27.05 8.73
CA ALA A 19 -20.81 -27.53 9.78
C ALA A 19 -20.03 -28.08 10.97
N ALA A 20 -20.55 -27.85 12.17
CA ALA A 20 -19.99 -28.41 13.41
C ALA A 20 -20.15 -29.94 13.43
N ALA A 21 -19.15 -30.66 13.95
CA ALA A 21 -19.09 -32.11 13.86
C ALA A 21 -20.10 -32.82 14.76
N LEU A 22 -20.40 -32.26 15.94
CA LEU A 22 -21.43 -32.76 16.84
C LEU A 22 -22.77 -32.04 16.59
N PRO A 23 -23.90 -32.73 16.82
CA PRO A 23 -25.20 -32.07 16.77
C PRO A 23 -25.30 -31.01 17.88
N LEU A 24 -26.18 -30.03 17.64
CA LEU A 24 -26.62 -29.10 18.66
C LEU A 24 -27.32 -29.91 19.77
N PRO A 25 -27.04 -29.60 21.04
CA PRO A 25 -27.75 -30.24 22.15
C PRO A 25 -29.26 -29.93 22.06
N PRO A 26 -30.14 -30.87 22.41
CA PRO A 26 -31.59 -30.68 22.36
C PRO A 26 -32.02 -29.48 23.23
N ASP A 27 -32.96 -28.68 22.73
CA ASP A 27 -33.38 -27.44 23.41
C ASP A 27 -34.34 -27.65 24.59
N ASP A 28 -34.87 -28.87 24.78
CA ASP A 28 -35.93 -29.25 25.74
C ASP A 28 -35.45 -29.43 27.19
N ALA A 29 -34.91 -28.36 27.78
CA ALA A 29 -35.10 -28.15 29.20
C ALA A 29 -36.16 -27.04 29.36
N PRO A 30 -37.36 -27.33 29.89
CA PRO A 30 -38.44 -26.34 30.00
C PRO A 30 -37.97 -25.08 30.74
N GLU A 31 -38.50 -23.92 30.34
CA GLU A 31 -38.28 -22.58 30.93
C GLU A 31 -38.72 -22.45 32.41
N GLY A 32 -39.02 -23.57 33.08
CA GLY A 32 -39.55 -23.59 34.42
C GLY A 32 -39.18 -24.87 35.17
N ARG A 33 -37.89 -25.07 35.44
CA ARG A 33 -37.46 -25.71 36.69
C ARG A 33 -36.25 -24.95 37.20
N SER A 34 -36.49 -24.10 38.19
CA SER A 34 -35.49 -23.71 39.17
C SER A 34 -34.78 -24.98 39.64
N ARG A 35 -33.64 -25.33 39.02
CA ARG A 35 -32.66 -26.19 39.67
C ARG A 35 -32.26 -25.40 40.91
N SER A 36 -32.66 -25.93 42.07
CA SER A 36 -32.54 -25.31 43.37
C SER A 36 -31.28 -24.46 43.49
N SER A 37 -31.47 -23.21 43.90
CA SER A 37 -30.43 -22.27 44.28
C SER A 37 -29.76 -22.63 45.61
N ASP A 38 -29.71 -23.91 45.98
CA ASP A 38 -28.96 -24.35 47.16
C ASP A 38 -27.50 -24.54 46.77
N GLY A 39 -26.70 -23.60 47.25
CA GLY A 39 -25.33 -23.39 46.85
C GLY A 39 -24.38 -24.46 47.36
N ALA A 40 -23.58 -24.97 46.43
CA ALA A 40 -22.15 -25.17 46.65
C ALA A 40 -21.42 -24.90 45.31
N PRO A 41 -20.29 -24.18 45.30
CA PRO A 41 -19.42 -24.12 44.13
C PRO A 41 -18.95 -25.55 43.82
N TYR A 42 -18.81 -25.88 42.52
CA TYR A 42 -18.35 -27.19 42.01
C TYR A 42 -17.45 -27.95 43.00
N ASP A 43 -18.06 -28.87 43.74
CA ASP A 43 -17.32 -29.86 44.50
C ASP A 43 -16.57 -30.78 43.53
N GLU A 44 -15.58 -31.47 44.05
CA GLU A 44 -14.73 -32.37 43.26
C GLU A 44 -15.56 -33.39 42.46
N ASP A 45 -16.60 -33.94 43.09
CA ASP A 45 -17.46 -34.96 42.49
C ASP A 45 -18.23 -34.45 41.27
N ARG A 46 -18.79 -33.24 41.33
CA ARG A 46 -19.52 -32.66 40.20
C ARG A 46 -18.61 -32.36 39.01
N LEU A 47 -17.37 -31.95 39.26
CA LEU A 47 -16.38 -31.75 38.21
C LEU A 47 -15.99 -33.08 37.57
N ARG A 48 -15.73 -34.11 38.38
CA ARG A 48 -15.39 -35.46 37.89
C ARG A 48 -16.51 -36.06 37.07
N ARG A 49 -17.75 -35.99 37.54
CA ARG A 49 -18.93 -36.44 36.77
C ARG A 49 -19.00 -35.75 35.42
N ARG A 50 -18.84 -34.42 35.39
CA ARG A 50 -18.90 -33.67 34.14
C ARG A 50 -17.75 -34.01 33.18
N ILE A 51 -16.55 -34.20 33.71
CA ILE A 51 -15.40 -34.63 32.89
C ILE A 51 -15.68 -36.01 32.30
N ALA A 52 -16.16 -36.96 33.10
CA ALA A 52 -16.50 -38.31 32.64
C ALA A 52 -17.62 -38.30 31.59
N GLU A 53 -18.68 -37.51 31.80
CA GLU A 53 -19.79 -37.35 30.84
C GLU A 53 -19.30 -36.87 29.47
N LEU A 54 -18.42 -35.86 29.43
CA LEU A 54 -17.89 -35.32 28.19
C LEU A 54 -16.85 -36.25 27.56
N ALA A 55 -15.99 -36.86 28.38
CA ALA A 55 -14.96 -37.79 27.92
C ALA A 55 -15.54 -39.11 27.38
N ALA A 56 -16.79 -39.43 27.71
CA ALA A 56 -17.49 -40.59 27.18
C ALA A 56 -17.80 -40.48 25.67
N ASP A 57 -17.75 -39.28 25.07
CA ASP A 57 -17.82 -39.13 23.61
C ASP A 57 -16.42 -39.33 22.99
N PRO A 58 -16.15 -40.47 22.31
CA PRO A 58 -14.85 -40.74 21.73
C PRO A 58 -14.48 -39.75 20.62
N ARG A 59 -15.47 -39.16 19.94
CA ARG A 59 -15.23 -38.16 18.87
C ARG A 59 -14.68 -36.86 19.47
N LEU A 60 -15.23 -36.45 20.61
CA LEU A 60 -14.73 -35.30 21.35
C LEU A 60 -13.29 -35.53 21.81
N MET A 61 -13.01 -36.70 22.39
CA MET A 61 -11.67 -37.02 22.89
C MET A 61 -10.64 -37.17 21.76
N GLU A 62 -11.02 -37.71 20.61
CA GLU A 62 -10.15 -37.74 19.42
C GLU A 62 -9.81 -36.31 18.95
N ALA A 63 -10.81 -35.43 18.86
CA ALA A 63 -10.61 -34.04 18.46
C ALA A 63 -9.76 -33.25 19.48
N VAL A 64 -9.94 -33.51 20.78
CA VAL A 64 -9.14 -32.92 21.85
C VAL A 64 -7.70 -33.44 21.81
N GLY A 65 -7.48 -34.74 21.58
CA GLY A 65 -6.15 -35.32 21.43
C GLY A 65 -5.35 -34.68 20.31
N LEU A 66 -5.99 -34.43 19.17
CA LEU A 66 -5.37 -33.75 18.03
C LEU A 66 -5.05 -32.27 18.32
N ALA A 67 -5.96 -31.55 19.00
CA ALA A 67 -5.79 -30.12 19.26
C ALA A 67 -4.95 -29.80 20.51
N SER A 68 -4.90 -30.71 21.49
CA SER A 68 -4.21 -30.55 22.76
C SER A 68 -3.94 -31.89 23.44
N ALA A 69 -2.86 -32.57 23.02
CA ALA A 69 -2.44 -33.85 23.59
C ALA A 69 -2.25 -33.78 25.12
N GLY A 70 -1.73 -32.66 25.64
CA GLY A 70 -1.57 -32.46 27.08
C GLY A 70 -2.90 -32.41 27.84
N LEU A 71 -3.95 -31.79 27.28
CA LEU A 71 -5.27 -31.80 27.90
C LEU A 71 -5.90 -33.19 27.85
N ALA A 72 -5.77 -33.91 26.74
CA ALA A 72 -6.28 -35.28 26.61
C ALA A 72 -5.68 -36.18 27.71
N ALA A 73 -4.36 -36.14 27.90
CA ALA A 73 -3.70 -36.88 28.97
C ALA A 73 -4.20 -36.49 30.37
N GLU A 74 -4.47 -35.20 30.63
CA GLU A 74 -5.05 -34.77 31.91
C GLU A 74 -6.48 -35.27 32.12
N VAL A 75 -7.29 -35.37 31.05
CA VAL A 75 -8.63 -35.94 31.09
C VAL A 75 -8.57 -37.43 31.42
N ASP A 76 -7.68 -38.19 30.77
CA ASP A 76 -7.52 -39.63 31.00
C ASP A 76 -7.20 -39.91 32.48
N ARG A 77 -6.29 -39.14 33.06
CA ARG A 77 -5.95 -39.22 34.49
C ARG A 77 -7.16 -38.92 35.39
N ALA A 78 -7.96 -37.91 35.02
CA ALA A 78 -9.15 -37.55 35.78
C ALA A 78 -10.23 -38.65 35.73
N VAL A 79 -10.42 -39.26 34.55
CA VAL A 79 -11.37 -40.38 34.32
C VAL A 79 -10.90 -41.66 35.00
N ALA A 80 -9.59 -41.93 35.03
CA ALA A 80 -8.98 -43.05 35.74
C ALA A 80 -9.08 -42.94 37.28
N GLY A 81 -9.67 -41.87 37.80
CA GLY A 81 -9.86 -41.68 39.24
C GLY A 81 -8.60 -41.21 39.98
N GLU A 82 -7.57 -40.74 39.28
CA GLU A 82 -6.38 -40.20 39.96
C GLU A 82 -6.73 -39.01 40.85
N ARG A 83 -5.99 -38.86 41.96
CA ARG A 83 -6.12 -37.72 42.87
C ARG A 83 -5.53 -36.47 42.22
N LEU A 84 -6.40 -35.58 41.75
CA LEU A 84 -6.05 -34.30 41.14
C LEU A 84 -6.49 -33.15 42.04
N ARG A 85 -5.74 -32.04 42.04
CA ARG A 85 -6.14 -30.83 42.77
C ARG A 85 -7.45 -30.28 42.19
N LEU A 86 -8.32 -29.74 43.04
CA LEU A 86 -9.60 -29.12 42.62
C LEU A 86 -9.43 -28.07 41.51
N LYS A 87 -8.36 -27.25 41.58
CA LYS A 87 -8.01 -26.27 40.54
C LYS A 87 -7.76 -26.93 39.17
N SER A 88 -7.12 -28.09 39.15
CA SER A 88 -6.86 -28.85 37.93
C SER A 88 -8.16 -29.42 37.35
N LEU A 89 -8.99 -30.05 38.18
CA LEU A 89 -10.30 -30.56 37.76
C LEU A 89 -11.18 -29.44 37.19
N ARG A 90 -11.19 -28.27 37.81
CA ARG A 90 -11.90 -27.08 37.31
C ARG A 90 -11.38 -26.63 35.95
N ARG A 91 -10.05 -26.59 35.76
CA ARG A 91 -9.44 -26.26 34.47
C ARG A 91 -9.81 -27.29 33.38
N ILE A 92 -9.74 -28.58 33.69
CA ILE A 92 -10.07 -29.66 32.76
C ILE A 92 -11.55 -29.55 32.34
N ALA A 93 -12.47 -29.46 33.30
CA ALA A 93 -13.90 -29.32 33.02
C ALA A 93 -14.23 -28.08 32.17
N LEU A 94 -13.59 -26.94 32.46
CA LEU A 94 -13.75 -25.71 31.67
C LEU A 94 -13.26 -25.89 30.23
N SER A 95 -12.04 -26.43 30.05
CA SER A 95 -11.46 -26.64 28.72
C SER A 95 -12.30 -27.62 27.90
N LEU A 96 -12.71 -28.75 28.50
CA LEU A 96 -13.51 -29.77 27.83
C LEU A 96 -14.90 -29.23 27.46
N THR A 97 -15.50 -28.40 28.31
CA THR A 97 -16.75 -27.68 28.00
C THR A 97 -16.59 -26.72 26.82
N LYS A 98 -15.47 -25.99 26.74
CA LYS A 98 -15.18 -25.11 25.58
C LYS A 98 -14.97 -25.92 24.30
N TYR A 99 -14.27 -27.06 24.36
CA TYR A 99 -14.08 -27.95 23.21
C TYR A 99 -15.39 -28.60 22.74
N HIS A 100 -16.24 -29.05 23.67
CA HIS A 100 -17.59 -29.53 23.34
C HIS A 100 -18.44 -28.41 22.71
N SER A 101 -18.46 -27.21 23.32
CA SER A 101 -19.16 -26.04 22.77
C SER A 101 -18.67 -25.71 21.35
N ARG A 102 -17.36 -25.78 21.10
CA ARG A 102 -16.76 -25.64 19.76
C ARG A 102 -17.29 -26.70 18.80
N MET A 103 -17.26 -27.97 19.21
CA MET A 103 -17.61 -29.11 18.35
C MET A 103 -19.09 -29.16 17.98
N SER A 104 -19.98 -28.56 18.78
CA SER A 104 -21.43 -28.52 18.52
C SER A 104 -21.92 -27.19 17.93
N HIS A 105 -21.28 -26.06 18.24
CA HIS A 105 -21.82 -24.73 17.91
C HIS A 105 -20.95 -23.90 16.96
N ARG A 106 -19.70 -24.31 16.68
CA ARG A 106 -18.77 -23.51 15.86
C ARG A 106 -18.47 -24.22 14.54
N PRO A 107 -19.08 -23.78 13.42
CA PRO A 107 -18.85 -24.39 12.11
C PRO A 107 -17.47 -24.11 11.51
N THR A 108 -16.67 -23.21 12.10
CA THR A 108 -15.33 -22.86 11.60
C THR A 108 -14.42 -24.09 11.55
N PRO A 109 -13.89 -24.49 10.37
CA PRO A 109 -13.10 -25.72 10.23
C PRO A 109 -11.82 -25.64 11.06
N PHE A 110 -11.56 -26.67 11.86
CA PHE A 110 -10.34 -26.81 12.65
C PHE A 110 -10.24 -28.25 13.14
N GLY A 111 -9.18 -28.96 12.72
CA GLY A 111 -9.01 -30.38 13.05
C GLY A 111 -10.29 -31.18 12.79
N LEU A 112 -10.75 -31.91 13.80
CA LEU A 112 -11.95 -32.75 13.74
C LEU A 112 -13.21 -32.07 14.30
N PHE A 113 -13.16 -30.77 14.61
CA PHE A 113 -14.29 -30.08 15.27
C PHE A 113 -15.42 -29.67 14.33
N ALA A 114 -15.14 -29.57 13.03
CA ALA A 114 -16.09 -29.15 12.00
C ALA A 114 -15.64 -29.65 10.64
N GLY A 115 -16.59 -29.87 9.73
CA GLY A 115 -16.38 -30.30 8.35
C GLY A 115 -16.72 -29.22 7.33
N VAL A 116 -16.32 -29.48 6.08
CA VAL A 116 -16.68 -28.66 4.91
C VAL A 116 -17.33 -29.53 3.84
N GLY A 117 -18.22 -28.92 3.06
CA GLY A 117 -18.88 -29.57 1.93
C GLY A 117 -19.41 -28.54 0.93
N PHE A 118 -20.01 -29.00 -0.16
CA PHE A 118 -20.60 -28.15 -1.18
C PHE A 118 -22.12 -28.32 -1.20
N ALA A 119 -22.83 -27.24 -1.51
CA ALA A 119 -24.26 -27.23 -1.76
C ALA A 119 -24.57 -26.52 -3.08
N GLY A 120 -25.67 -26.92 -3.72
CA GLY A 120 -26.23 -26.28 -4.90
C GLY A 120 -27.59 -25.65 -4.59
N PHE A 121 -28.13 -24.90 -5.55
CA PHE A 121 -29.47 -24.35 -5.48
C PHE A 121 -30.49 -25.29 -6.14
N GLY A 122 -31.63 -25.48 -5.49
CA GLY A 122 -32.74 -26.29 -5.99
C GLY A 122 -34.09 -25.73 -5.56
N SER A 123 -35.17 -26.26 -6.13
CA SER A 123 -36.55 -25.87 -5.80
C SER A 123 -37.00 -26.33 -4.41
N VAL A 124 -36.33 -27.36 -3.85
CA VAL A 124 -36.60 -27.92 -2.53
C VAL A 124 -35.29 -27.96 -1.72
N PRO A 125 -35.28 -27.50 -0.46
CA PRO A 125 -34.09 -27.56 0.37
C PRO A 125 -33.77 -29.00 0.78
N ALA A 126 -32.60 -29.49 0.36
CA ALA A 126 -32.00 -30.69 0.94
C ALA A 126 -31.53 -30.36 2.37
N ARG A 127 -31.91 -31.19 3.34
CA ARG A 127 -31.60 -30.96 4.76
C ARG A 127 -30.42 -31.78 5.27
N GLU A 128 -30.04 -32.83 4.53
CA GLU A 128 -29.03 -33.80 4.92
C GLU A 128 -27.85 -33.83 3.94
N PRO A 129 -26.62 -34.07 4.42
CA PRO A 129 -25.47 -34.27 3.55
C PRO A 129 -25.64 -35.57 2.74
N ILE A 130 -25.21 -35.54 1.47
CA ILE A 130 -25.21 -36.69 0.56
C ILE A 130 -23.78 -37.24 0.48
N GLY A 131 -23.61 -38.54 0.70
CA GLY A 131 -22.31 -39.24 0.63
C GLY A 131 -21.58 -39.35 1.99
N GLY A 132 -20.46 -40.08 1.99
CA GLY A 132 -19.63 -40.31 3.19
C GLY A 132 -18.62 -39.19 3.44
N GLY A 133 -18.24 -39.00 4.71
CA GLY A 133 -17.15 -38.10 5.09
C GLY A 133 -15.77 -38.70 4.83
N HIS A 134 -14.79 -37.88 4.45
CA HIS A 134 -13.39 -38.27 4.34
C HIS A 134 -12.52 -37.32 5.16
N ARG A 135 -11.40 -37.83 5.69
CA ARG A 135 -10.42 -37.05 6.44
C ARG A 135 -9.24 -36.74 5.53
N VAL A 136 -8.78 -35.49 5.55
CA VAL A 136 -7.57 -35.05 4.83
C VAL A 136 -6.56 -34.55 5.85
N THR A 137 -5.40 -35.19 5.90
CA THR A 137 -4.31 -34.83 6.81
C THR A 137 -3.14 -34.27 6.00
N ARG A 138 -2.53 -33.20 6.50
CA ARG A 138 -1.31 -32.60 5.95
C ARG A 138 -0.30 -32.44 7.08
N PRO A 139 1.01 -32.53 6.80
CA PRO A 139 2.03 -32.11 7.76
C PRO A 139 1.78 -30.66 8.20
N ASP A 140 2.10 -30.36 9.45
CA ASP A 140 2.17 -28.98 9.91
C ASP A 140 3.23 -28.23 9.07
N ALA A 141 2.90 -27.02 8.61
CA ALA A 141 3.75 -26.26 7.71
C ALA A 141 5.08 -25.89 8.37
N ALA A 142 5.05 -25.45 9.63
CA ALA A 142 6.27 -25.06 10.36
C ALA A 142 7.18 -26.25 10.66
N TRP A 143 6.57 -27.41 10.98
CA TRP A 143 7.32 -28.67 11.09
C TRP A 143 7.96 -29.06 9.76
N LEU A 144 7.19 -29.01 8.66
CA LEU A 144 7.69 -29.35 7.33
C LEU A 144 8.84 -28.43 6.92
N ASP A 145 8.68 -27.12 7.07
CA ASP A 145 9.72 -26.13 6.76
C ASP A 145 11.02 -26.42 7.52
N GLY A 146 10.93 -26.73 8.83
CA GLY A 146 12.11 -27.12 9.62
C GLY A 146 12.78 -28.42 9.16
N VAL A 147 12.00 -29.39 8.67
CA VAL A 147 12.55 -30.59 8.03
C VAL A 147 13.26 -30.26 6.73
N LEU A 148 12.67 -29.42 5.87
CA LEU A 148 13.25 -29.02 4.59
C LEU A 148 14.56 -28.22 4.78
N GLU A 149 14.60 -27.31 5.75
CA GLU A 149 15.82 -26.58 6.13
C GLU A 149 16.94 -27.55 6.55
N THR A 150 16.60 -28.53 7.41
CA THR A 150 17.56 -29.55 7.87
C THR A 150 18.08 -30.41 6.71
N LEU A 151 17.22 -30.74 5.74
CA LEU A 151 17.62 -31.52 4.57
C LEU A 151 18.60 -30.76 3.68
N LEU A 152 18.46 -29.44 3.52
CA LEU A 152 19.39 -28.62 2.73
C LEU A 152 20.78 -28.48 3.37
N ASP A 153 20.91 -28.71 4.69
CA ASP A 153 22.20 -28.78 5.36
C ASP A 153 22.95 -30.09 5.10
N VAL A 154 22.28 -31.12 4.57
CA VAL A 154 22.91 -32.40 4.21
C VAL A 154 23.60 -32.26 2.84
N PRO A 155 24.95 -32.42 2.75
CA PRO A 155 25.68 -32.19 1.50
C PRO A 155 25.16 -33.00 0.31
N ALA A 156 24.85 -34.29 0.53
CA ALA A 156 24.34 -35.17 -0.51
C ALA A 156 22.96 -34.78 -1.06
N VAL A 157 22.17 -34.02 -0.30
CA VAL A 157 20.88 -33.47 -0.75
C VAL A 157 21.15 -32.20 -1.55
N LEU A 158 21.89 -31.24 -0.97
CA LEU A 158 22.22 -29.97 -1.63
C LEU A 158 22.91 -30.18 -2.98
N GLU A 159 23.82 -31.15 -3.07
CA GLU A 159 24.55 -31.48 -4.30
C GLU A 159 23.68 -32.05 -5.42
N ARG A 160 22.46 -32.48 -5.10
CA ARG A 160 21.46 -33.03 -6.05
C ARG A 160 20.30 -32.08 -6.33
N SER A 161 20.18 -30.99 -5.56
CA SER A 161 19.11 -30.01 -5.72
C SER A 161 19.31 -29.09 -6.92
N LEU A 162 18.19 -28.64 -7.49
CA LEU A 162 18.15 -27.43 -8.30
C LEU A 162 18.13 -26.21 -7.39
N LEU A 163 18.98 -25.24 -7.69
CA LEU A 163 19.07 -23.98 -6.97
C LEU A 163 18.60 -22.82 -7.87
N THR A 164 17.83 -21.91 -7.30
CA THR A 164 17.32 -20.71 -7.98
C THR A 164 17.61 -19.48 -7.14
N ALA A 165 18.03 -18.37 -7.75
CA ALA A 165 18.19 -17.10 -7.06
C ALA A 165 16.85 -16.62 -6.47
N ASN A 166 16.85 -16.29 -5.18
CA ASN A 166 15.71 -15.66 -4.54
C ASN A 166 15.55 -14.24 -5.10
N ASN A 167 14.42 -13.94 -5.72
CA ASN A 167 14.19 -12.64 -6.36
C ASN A 167 13.72 -11.52 -5.41
N LEU A 168 13.74 -11.76 -4.09
CA LEU A 168 13.49 -10.76 -3.05
C LEU A 168 14.77 -10.05 -2.55
N HIS A 169 15.94 -10.43 -3.05
CA HIS A 169 17.19 -9.79 -2.66
C HIS A 169 17.39 -8.42 -3.31
N VAL A 170 18.12 -7.55 -2.61
CA VAL A 170 18.63 -6.30 -3.15
C VAL A 170 20.12 -6.16 -2.85
N VAL A 171 20.81 -5.40 -3.67
CA VAL A 171 22.19 -4.99 -3.41
C VAL A 171 22.17 -3.62 -2.74
N ARG A 172 22.74 -3.52 -1.53
CA ARG A 172 22.93 -2.26 -0.79
C ARG A 172 24.36 -2.19 -0.28
N ASP A 173 25.05 -1.09 -0.57
CA ASP A 173 26.42 -0.82 -0.11
C ASP A 173 27.39 -2.00 -0.38
N GLY A 174 27.28 -2.61 -1.56
CA GLY A 174 28.11 -3.75 -1.96
C GLY A 174 27.77 -5.08 -1.27
N ARG A 175 26.59 -5.21 -0.65
CA ARG A 175 26.12 -6.44 -0.01
C ARG A 175 24.73 -6.85 -0.49
N LEU A 176 24.48 -8.15 -0.53
CA LEU A 176 23.16 -8.73 -0.67
C LEU A 176 22.42 -8.64 0.66
N VAL A 177 21.16 -8.22 0.58
CA VAL A 177 20.24 -8.11 1.71
C VAL A 177 18.86 -8.58 1.26
N LEU A 178 18.17 -9.39 2.07
CA LEU A 178 16.73 -9.60 1.90
C LEU A 178 16.01 -8.50 2.70
N VAL A 179 15.21 -7.68 2.01
CA VAL A 179 14.63 -6.47 2.60
C VAL A 179 13.50 -6.79 3.59
N ASP A 180 12.99 -8.02 3.53
CA ASP A 180 11.64 -8.40 3.96
C ASP A 180 11.58 -9.80 4.61
N ASP A 181 12.64 -10.15 5.34
CA ASP A 181 12.74 -11.41 6.09
C ASP A 181 12.04 -11.31 7.44
N HIS A 182 11.23 -12.30 7.78
CA HIS A 182 10.40 -12.34 8.98
C HIS A 182 10.60 -13.68 9.68
N ASP A 183 10.69 -13.65 10.99
CA ASP A 183 10.69 -14.90 11.75
C ASP A 183 9.28 -15.52 11.84
N ARG A 184 9.22 -16.66 12.52
CA ARG A 184 7.98 -17.44 12.71
C ARG A 184 6.89 -16.65 13.43
N ASP A 185 7.26 -15.64 14.22
CA ASP A 185 6.33 -14.78 14.94
C ASP A 185 5.89 -13.57 14.09
N GLY A 186 6.43 -13.43 12.88
CA GLY A 186 6.18 -12.31 11.97
C GLY A 186 6.93 -11.05 12.38
N GLU A 187 7.98 -11.16 13.22
CA GLU A 187 8.84 -10.03 13.53
C GLU A 187 9.92 -9.90 12.46
N ARG A 188 10.12 -8.68 11.98
CA ARG A 188 11.08 -8.40 10.92
C ARG A 188 12.48 -8.65 11.44
N GLN A 189 13.22 -9.51 10.74
CA GLN A 189 14.63 -9.71 11.00
C GLN A 189 15.45 -9.00 9.93
N LEU A 190 16.61 -8.46 10.32
CA LEU A 190 17.64 -8.20 9.31
C LEU A 190 18.15 -9.58 8.88
N ALA A 191 17.72 -10.03 7.71
CA ALA A 191 18.30 -11.20 7.08
C ALA A 191 19.83 -11.10 7.05
N GLY A 192 20.50 -12.25 7.18
CA GLY A 192 21.94 -12.34 7.03
C GLY A 192 22.41 -11.61 5.76
N SER A 193 23.42 -10.74 5.90
CA SER A 193 23.95 -9.99 4.75
C SER A 193 25.20 -10.67 4.20
N VAL A 194 25.23 -10.95 2.91
CA VAL A 194 26.38 -11.55 2.21
C VAL A 194 27.06 -10.49 1.36
N ARG A 195 28.40 -10.42 1.36
CA ARG A 195 29.13 -9.48 0.51
C ARG A 195 28.85 -9.81 -0.97
N HIS A 196 28.49 -8.81 -1.77
CA HIS A 196 28.17 -8.99 -3.19
C HIS A 196 29.45 -9.04 -4.03
N THR A 197 30.24 -10.11 -3.84
CA THR A 197 31.50 -10.36 -4.54
C THR A 197 31.25 -10.79 -6.00
N ARG A 198 32.31 -10.78 -6.82
CA ARG A 198 32.23 -11.25 -8.22
C ARG A 198 31.75 -12.71 -8.32
N VAL A 199 32.18 -13.58 -7.39
CA VAL A 199 31.74 -14.99 -7.31
C VAL A 199 30.25 -15.08 -7.00
N VAL A 200 29.78 -14.34 -6.00
CA VAL A 200 28.36 -14.31 -5.61
C VAL A 200 27.49 -13.80 -6.76
N ARG A 201 27.91 -12.71 -7.43
CA ARG A 201 27.20 -12.18 -8.60
C ARG A 201 27.08 -13.21 -9.72
N GLN A 202 28.16 -13.96 -9.98
CA GLN A 202 28.16 -15.02 -10.99
C GLN A 202 27.23 -16.18 -10.60
N LEU A 203 27.24 -16.60 -9.34
CA LEU A 203 26.36 -17.67 -8.84
C LEU A 203 24.88 -17.28 -8.94
N LEU A 204 24.52 -16.06 -8.55
CA LEU A 204 23.14 -15.56 -8.69
C LEU A 204 22.71 -15.47 -10.15
N ALA A 205 23.57 -14.97 -11.04
CA ALA A 205 23.28 -14.90 -12.47
C ALA A 205 23.09 -16.29 -13.10
N ALA A 206 23.97 -17.24 -12.76
CA ALA A 206 23.87 -18.62 -13.23
C ALA A 206 22.65 -19.35 -12.67
N ALA A 207 22.21 -19.00 -11.45
CA ALA A 207 21.00 -19.52 -10.82
C ALA A 207 19.76 -18.66 -11.12
N ALA A 208 19.77 -17.80 -12.14
CA ALA A 208 18.58 -17.03 -12.50
C ALA A 208 17.38 -17.94 -12.76
N HIS A 209 17.60 -19.12 -13.34
CA HIS A 209 16.60 -20.18 -13.48
C HIS A 209 17.00 -21.40 -12.63
N PRO A 210 16.07 -22.30 -12.29
CA PRO A 210 16.39 -23.53 -11.56
C PRO A 210 17.54 -24.29 -12.22
N THR A 211 18.69 -24.33 -11.53
CA THR A 211 19.95 -24.86 -12.07
C THR A 211 20.52 -25.92 -11.14
N PRO A 212 20.92 -27.10 -11.64
CA PRO A 212 21.53 -28.13 -10.81
C PRO A 212 22.78 -27.62 -10.09
N HIS A 213 22.92 -27.91 -8.79
CA HIS A 213 24.10 -27.56 -8.01
C HIS A 213 25.44 -27.89 -8.72
N PRO A 214 25.65 -29.07 -9.33
CA PRO A 214 26.92 -29.38 -10.01
C PRO A 214 27.24 -28.44 -11.18
N ARG A 215 26.21 -27.96 -11.90
CA ARG A 215 26.40 -27.01 -13.00
C ARG A 215 26.76 -25.61 -12.51
N LEU A 216 26.22 -25.18 -11.36
CA LEU A 216 26.63 -23.92 -10.74
C LEU A 216 28.10 -23.95 -10.31
N VAL A 217 28.52 -25.06 -9.71
CA VAL A 217 29.93 -25.27 -9.33
C VAL A 217 30.83 -25.25 -10.57
N GLU A 218 30.48 -25.98 -11.62
CA GLU A 218 31.25 -26.02 -12.87
C GLU A 218 31.36 -24.64 -13.52
N ALA A 219 30.25 -23.91 -13.65
CA ALA A 219 30.22 -22.57 -14.22
C ALA A 219 31.08 -21.58 -13.42
N ALA A 220 31.01 -21.64 -12.09
CA ALA A 220 31.84 -20.80 -11.23
C ALA A 220 33.33 -21.19 -11.30
N ARG A 221 33.68 -22.49 -11.36
CA ARG A 221 35.07 -22.94 -11.50
C ARG A 221 35.69 -22.52 -12.83
N ARG A 222 34.91 -22.50 -13.92
CA ARG A 222 35.36 -22.00 -15.23
C ARG A 222 35.71 -20.51 -15.18
N GLU A 223 34.89 -19.70 -14.49
CA GLU A 223 35.10 -18.25 -14.34
C GLU A 223 36.20 -17.92 -13.32
N PHE A 224 36.37 -18.76 -12.29
CA PHE A 224 37.31 -18.57 -11.19
C PHE A 224 38.22 -19.80 -11.00
N PRO A 225 39.13 -20.10 -11.96
CA PRO A 225 39.95 -21.31 -11.95
C PRO A 225 40.95 -21.37 -10.77
N HIS A 226 41.30 -20.20 -10.20
CA HIS A 226 42.21 -20.08 -9.05
C HIS A 226 41.49 -20.02 -7.70
N ALA A 227 40.17 -20.28 -7.65
CA ALA A 227 39.44 -20.33 -6.39
C ALA A 227 39.99 -21.46 -5.49
N PRO A 228 40.19 -21.24 -4.17
CA PRO A 228 40.62 -22.29 -3.26
C PRO A 228 39.66 -23.49 -3.27
N PRO A 229 40.15 -24.72 -3.05
CA PRO A 229 39.29 -25.90 -2.96
C PRO A 229 38.16 -25.70 -1.94
N GLY A 230 36.91 -25.95 -2.35
CA GLY A 230 35.73 -25.83 -1.49
C GLY A 230 35.19 -24.40 -1.30
N ALA A 231 35.85 -23.36 -1.84
CA ALA A 231 35.41 -21.97 -1.66
C ALA A 231 34.10 -21.66 -2.39
N ILE A 232 33.89 -22.25 -3.58
CA ILE A 232 32.67 -22.07 -4.38
C ILE A 232 31.50 -22.75 -3.69
N GLU A 233 31.68 -24.01 -3.27
CA GLU A 233 30.70 -24.80 -2.55
C GLU A 233 30.34 -24.16 -1.20
N GLY A 234 31.35 -23.61 -0.50
CA GLY A 234 31.15 -22.81 0.71
C GLY A 234 30.31 -21.56 0.46
N SER A 235 30.54 -20.87 -0.66
CA SER A 235 29.75 -19.70 -1.07
C SER A 235 28.31 -20.08 -1.40
N ILE A 236 28.07 -21.19 -2.12
CA ILE A 236 26.73 -21.70 -2.40
C ILE A 236 26.00 -22.03 -1.09
N ARG A 237 26.65 -22.75 -0.16
CA ARG A 237 26.07 -23.07 1.15
C ARG A 237 25.72 -21.81 1.95
N GLN A 238 26.57 -20.80 1.92
CA GLN A 238 26.28 -19.50 2.56
C GLN A 238 25.06 -18.81 1.94
N LEU A 239 24.93 -18.85 0.61
CA LEU A 239 23.79 -18.25 -0.08
C LEU A 239 22.48 -19.02 0.18
N VAL A 240 22.52 -20.35 0.27
CA VAL A 240 21.34 -21.17 0.62
C VAL A 240 20.91 -20.89 2.05
N ARG A 241 21.84 -20.91 3.02
CA ARG A 241 21.54 -20.57 4.43
C ARG A 241 21.07 -19.14 4.63
N GLY A 242 21.52 -18.22 3.78
CA GLY A 242 21.05 -16.84 3.76
C GLY A 242 19.79 -16.61 2.94
N HIS A 243 19.13 -17.67 2.44
CA HIS A 243 17.96 -17.61 1.56
C HIS A 243 18.15 -16.79 0.27
N PHE A 244 19.38 -16.56 -0.17
CA PHE A 244 19.69 -15.92 -1.45
C PHE A 244 19.64 -16.89 -2.63
N LEU A 245 19.86 -18.19 -2.35
CA LEU A 245 19.55 -19.29 -3.26
C LEU A 245 18.49 -20.18 -2.61
N LEU A 246 17.42 -20.49 -3.34
CA LEU A 246 16.33 -21.37 -2.93
C LEU A 246 16.53 -22.75 -3.55
N GLY A 247 16.30 -23.80 -2.76
CA GLY A 247 16.27 -25.19 -3.24
C GLY A 247 14.90 -25.60 -3.77
N ASP A 248 14.89 -26.56 -4.69
CA ASP A 248 13.70 -27.20 -5.26
C ASP A 248 12.88 -28.06 -4.29
N LEU A 249 13.32 -28.18 -3.04
CA LEU A 249 12.48 -28.66 -1.94
C LEU A 249 11.27 -27.75 -1.68
N THR A 250 11.34 -26.50 -2.14
CA THR A 250 10.25 -25.53 -2.15
C THR A 250 9.89 -25.15 -3.60
N PRO A 251 8.63 -24.82 -3.90
CA PRO A 251 8.26 -24.34 -5.22
C PRO A 251 9.10 -23.12 -5.62
N PRO A 252 9.63 -23.05 -6.85
CA PRO A 252 10.38 -21.89 -7.30
C PRO A 252 9.45 -20.65 -7.38
N PRO A 253 10.00 -19.43 -7.31
CA PRO A 253 9.19 -18.23 -7.45
C PRO A 253 8.62 -18.10 -8.87
N ASP A 254 7.29 -18.03 -8.99
CA ASP A 254 6.58 -17.91 -10.27
C ASP A 254 6.65 -16.51 -10.89
N LEU A 255 6.89 -15.47 -10.09
CA LEU A 255 6.84 -14.07 -10.49
C LEU A 255 8.16 -13.38 -10.24
N ARG A 256 8.76 -12.79 -11.28
CA ARG A 256 9.98 -11.99 -11.15
C ARG A 256 9.65 -10.54 -10.82
N LEU A 257 9.99 -10.12 -9.61
CA LEU A 257 9.75 -8.74 -9.16
C LEU A 257 10.47 -7.69 -10.02
N GLU A 258 11.63 -8.02 -10.58
CA GLU A 258 12.39 -7.13 -11.47
C GLU A 258 11.64 -6.80 -12.77
N HIS A 259 10.65 -7.61 -13.15
CA HIS A 259 9.78 -7.35 -14.30
C HIS A 259 8.51 -6.57 -13.92
N LEU A 260 8.32 -6.22 -12.65
CA LEU A 260 7.13 -5.49 -12.23
C LEU A 260 7.46 -4.01 -12.02
N ALA A 261 6.62 -3.15 -12.57
CA ALA A 261 6.65 -1.72 -12.30
C ALA A 261 5.32 -1.26 -11.72
N VAL A 262 5.40 -0.28 -10.82
CA VAL A 262 4.23 0.47 -10.34
C VAL A 262 4.13 1.75 -11.14
N CYS A 263 3.00 1.93 -11.82
CA CYS A 263 2.64 3.16 -12.51
C CYS A 263 1.57 3.90 -11.70
N ALA A 264 1.63 5.22 -11.71
CA ALA A 264 0.60 6.08 -11.13
C ALA A 264 0.02 6.97 -12.23
N ASP A 265 -1.30 7.04 -12.29
CA ASP A 265 -2.04 8.02 -13.10
C ASP A 265 -3.03 8.80 -12.22
N THR A 266 -3.86 9.65 -12.82
CA THR A 266 -4.87 10.42 -12.10
C THR A 266 -6.00 9.57 -11.50
N ASP A 267 -6.14 8.32 -11.96
CA ASP A 267 -7.18 7.39 -11.53
C ASP A 267 -6.69 6.41 -10.45
N GLY A 268 -5.37 6.21 -10.32
CA GLY A 268 -4.78 5.43 -9.23
C GLY A 268 -3.46 4.74 -9.58
N LEU A 269 -3.10 3.77 -8.74
CA LEU A 269 -1.91 2.95 -8.92
C LEU A 269 -2.19 1.69 -9.76
N ARG A 270 -1.23 1.29 -10.58
CA ARG A 270 -1.31 0.09 -11.42
C ARG A 270 0.00 -0.67 -11.38
N LEU A 271 -0.11 -1.99 -11.30
CA LEU A 271 1.01 -2.90 -11.48
C LEU A 271 1.07 -3.33 -12.96
N VAL A 272 2.25 -3.23 -13.57
CA VAL A 272 2.50 -3.58 -14.97
C VAL A 272 3.70 -4.52 -15.04
N ASP A 273 3.59 -5.56 -15.85
CA ASP A 273 4.73 -6.35 -16.29
C ASP A 273 5.49 -5.59 -17.39
N THR A 274 6.72 -5.19 -17.12
CA THR A 274 7.56 -4.38 -18.01
C THR A 274 7.99 -5.13 -19.26
N VAL A 275 7.99 -6.47 -19.23
CA VAL A 275 8.36 -7.29 -20.40
C VAL A 275 7.21 -7.34 -21.40
N THR A 276 5.99 -7.54 -20.92
CA THR A 276 4.80 -7.69 -21.78
C THR A 276 3.99 -6.40 -21.96
N GLY A 277 4.26 -5.38 -21.16
CA GLY A 277 3.47 -4.15 -21.06
C GLY A 277 2.06 -4.37 -20.49
N ARG A 278 1.74 -5.58 -19.99
CA ARG A 278 0.40 -5.93 -19.53
C ARG A 278 0.20 -5.54 -18.07
N ARG A 279 -1.03 -5.14 -17.75
CA ARG A 279 -1.44 -4.94 -16.35
C ARG A 279 -1.43 -6.28 -15.62
N VAL A 280 -0.83 -6.28 -14.43
CA VAL A 280 -0.83 -7.42 -13.51
C VAL A 280 -1.80 -7.15 -12.38
N ARG A 281 -2.57 -8.17 -11.97
CA ARG A 281 -3.44 -8.10 -10.79
C ARG A 281 -3.12 -9.26 -9.86
N PRO A 282 -2.37 -9.02 -8.78
CA PRO A 282 -2.13 -10.04 -7.78
C PRO A 282 -3.44 -10.38 -7.04
N LEU A 283 -3.63 -11.66 -6.76
CA LEU A 283 -4.78 -12.20 -6.03
C LEU A 283 -4.27 -13.23 -5.03
N SER A 284 -4.91 -13.31 -3.88
CA SER A 284 -4.77 -14.44 -2.96
C SER A 284 -6.07 -15.23 -2.98
N TYR A 285 -5.96 -16.54 -3.18
CA TYR A 285 -7.07 -17.48 -3.04
C TYR A 285 -7.12 -18.13 -1.65
N SER A 286 -6.42 -17.55 -0.68
CA SER A 286 -6.43 -17.97 0.72
C SER A 286 -7.13 -16.93 1.61
N MET A 287 -7.51 -17.35 2.82
CA MET A 287 -8.03 -16.45 3.87
C MET A 287 -6.89 -15.81 4.69
N LEU A 288 -5.66 -15.81 4.17
CA LEU A 288 -4.53 -15.17 4.82
C LEU A 288 -4.80 -13.66 4.94
N ASN A 289 -4.71 -13.13 6.15
CA ASN A 289 -4.95 -11.72 6.41
C ASN A 289 -3.74 -10.88 5.96
N PRO A 290 -3.82 -10.07 4.89
CA PRO A 290 -2.68 -9.29 4.40
C PRO A 290 -2.25 -8.20 5.39
N SER A 291 -3.12 -7.80 6.32
CA SER A 291 -2.81 -6.85 7.38
C SER A 291 -2.13 -7.49 8.59
N GLY A 292 -1.98 -8.82 8.62
CA GLY A 292 -1.20 -9.52 9.64
C GLY A 292 0.29 -9.23 9.52
N ARG A 293 1.03 -9.36 10.62
CA ARG A 293 2.49 -9.16 10.64
C ARG A 293 3.28 -10.24 9.88
N HIS A 294 2.61 -11.31 9.45
CA HIS A 294 3.24 -12.49 8.88
C HIS A 294 3.44 -12.43 7.35
N LEU A 295 3.00 -11.35 6.68
CA LEU A 295 3.30 -11.17 5.25
C LEU A 295 4.47 -10.21 5.06
N PRO A 296 5.47 -10.58 4.23
CA PRO A 296 6.42 -9.64 3.69
C PRO A 296 5.71 -8.42 3.09
N TYR A 297 6.22 -7.21 3.34
CA TYR A 297 5.69 -5.96 2.79
C TYR A 297 5.52 -5.98 1.28
N VAL A 298 6.42 -6.64 0.53
CA VAL A 298 6.28 -6.77 -0.92
C VAL A 298 5.04 -7.60 -1.27
N ALA A 299 4.82 -8.74 -0.61
CA ALA A 299 3.65 -9.58 -0.84
C ALA A 299 2.36 -8.85 -0.44
N ARG A 300 2.37 -8.15 0.71
CA ARG A 300 1.26 -7.31 1.16
C ARG A 300 0.95 -6.20 0.15
N PHE A 301 1.97 -5.46 -0.29
CA PHE A 301 1.81 -4.38 -1.26
C PHE A 301 1.24 -4.89 -2.59
N LEU A 302 1.70 -6.05 -3.07
CA LEU A 302 1.15 -6.70 -4.27
C LEU A 302 -0.33 -7.04 -4.10
N LEU A 303 -0.75 -7.58 -2.96
CA LEU A 303 -2.15 -7.86 -2.69
C LEU A 303 -3.00 -6.59 -2.59
N GLU A 304 -2.48 -5.54 -1.92
CA GLU A 304 -3.17 -4.25 -1.77
C GLU A 304 -3.31 -3.51 -3.12
N ILE A 305 -2.26 -3.43 -3.94
CA ILE A 305 -2.35 -2.80 -5.28
C ILE A 305 -3.27 -3.61 -6.23
N GLY A 306 -3.38 -4.93 -6.03
CA GLY A 306 -4.36 -5.78 -6.74
C GLY A 306 -5.82 -5.43 -6.42
N GLN A 307 -6.06 -4.71 -5.32
CA GLN A 307 -7.36 -4.21 -4.87
C GLN A 307 -7.66 -2.79 -5.34
N GLU A 308 -6.72 -2.10 -5.98
CA GLU A 308 -6.91 -0.70 -6.37
C GLU A 308 -8.04 -0.50 -7.40
N GLY A 309 -8.84 0.54 -7.17
CA GLY A 309 -10.03 0.89 -7.95
C GLY A 309 -11.22 -0.02 -7.71
N ARG A 310 -11.21 -0.83 -6.64
CA ARG A 310 -12.30 -1.76 -6.31
C ARG A 310 -13.03 -1.34 -5.04
N SER A 311 -14.34 -1.50 -5.08
CA SER A 311 -15.20 -1.39 -3.90
C SER A 311 -15.38 -2.78 -3.29
N PHE A 312 -15.30 -2.85 -1.97
CA PHE A 312 -15.51 -4.08 -1.21
C PHE A 312 -16.81 -4.00 -0.42
N CYS A 313 -17.49 -5.13 -0.31
CA CYS A 313 -18.56 -5.27 0.66
C CYS A 313 -17.93 -5.27 2.06
N ALA A 314 -18.14 -4.19 2.80
CA ALA A 314 -17.66 -4.08 4.18
C ALA A 314 -18.73 -4.62 5.14
N PRO A 315 -18.34 -5.26 6.27
CA PRO A 315 -19.26 -5.54 7.35
C PRO A 315 -19.92 -4.25 7.88
N TRP A 316 -21.10 -4.40 8.49
CA TRP A 316 -21.76 -3.29 9.19
C TRP A 316 -20.82 -2.67 10.23
N SER A 317 -20.66 -1.34 10.18
CA SER A 317 -19.83 -0.59 11.13
C SER A 317 -20.69 0.35 11.97
N TRP A 318 -20.56 0.24 13.29
CA TRP A 318 -21.17 1.16 14.25
C TRP A 318 -20.35 2.44 14.46
N GLY A 319 -19.15 2.55 13.85
CA GLY A 319 -18.23 3.66 14.10
C GLY A 319 -17.96 3.87 15.60
N GLY A 320 -18.02 5.11 16.06
CA GLY A 320 -17.84 5.45 17.49
C GLY A 320 -18.84 4.79 18.44
N TRP A 321 -20.03 4.39 17.97
CA TRP A 321 -21.03 3.69 18.77
C TRP A 321 -20.64 2.25 19.12
N ALA A 322 -19.57 1.72 18.53
CA ALA A 322 -19.04 0.41 18.88
C ALA A 322 -18.64 0.29 20.36
N ALA A 323 -18.48 1.40 21.11
CA ALA A 323 -18.24 1.39 22.55
C ALA A 323 -19.51 1.32 23.42
N ALA A 324 -20.71 1.39 22.83
CA ALA A 324 -21.96 1.37 23.59
C ALA A 324 -22.16 0.02 24.34
N PRO A 325 -22.68 0.06 25.58
CA PRO A 325 -22.84 -1.12 26.43
C PRO A 325 -23.82 -2.15 25.87
N ALA A 326 -24.79 -1.70 25.07
CA ALA A 326 -25.69 -2.53 24.31
C ALA A 326 -25.90 -1.91 22.92
N LEU A 327 -25.96 -2.76 21.89
CA LEU A 327 -26.30 -2.40 20.52
C LEU A 327 -27.45 -3.29 20.06
N PRO A 328 -28.47 -2.73 19.40
CA PRO A 328 -29.59 -3.50 18.90
C PRO A 328 -29.19 -4.34 17.68
N ARG A 329 -30.00 -5.35 17.39
CA ARG A 329 -29.94 -6.05 16.12
C ARG A 329 -30.27 -5.09 14.97
N VAL A 330 -29.46 -5.09 13.92
CA VAL A 330 -29.73 -4.37 12.67
C VAL A 330 -30.21 -5.35 11.62
N ARG A 331 -31.37 -5.07 11.02
CA ARG A 331 -31.98 -5.93 10.00
C ARG A 331 -32.30 -5.13 8.74
N HIS A 332 -32.13 -5.76 7.59
CA HIS A 332 -32.68 -5.32 6.32
C HIS A 332 -33.49 -6.47 5.72
N GLY A 333 -34.82 -6.32 5.73
CA GLY A 333 -35.73 -7.42 5.41
C GLY A 333 -35.54 -8.63 6.33
N ARG A 334 -35.25 -9.79 5.73
CA ARG A 334 -34.98 -11.05 6.46
C ARG A 334 -33.51 -11.22 6.88
N SER A 335 -32.62 -10.35 6.41
CA SER A 335 -31.18 -10.42 6.68
C SER A 335 -30.81 -9.63 7.94
N VAL A 336 -30.08 -10.27 8.85
CA VAL A 336 -29.47 -9.59 10.00
C VAL A 336 -28.09 -9.09 9.59
N LEU A 337 -27.90 -7.77 9.55
CA LEU A 337 -26.63 -7.15 9.19
C LEU A 337 -25.67 -7.06 10.39
N SER A 338 -26.21 -6.91 11.59
CA SER A 338 -25.46 -6.92 12.85
C SER A 338 -26.32 -7.55 13.96
N PRO A 339 -25.81 -8.51 14.74
CA PRO A 339 -26.55 -9.06 15.87
C PRO A 339 -26.68 -8.05 16.99
N ALA A 340 -27.69 -8.23 17.85
CA ALA A 340 -27.70 -7.60 19.16
C ALA A 340 -26.43 -7.97 19.94
N ARG A 341 -25.79 -6.98 20.55
CA ARG A 341 -24.48 -7.10 21.20
C ARG A 341 -24.46 -6.37 22.53
N TRP A 342 -23.87 -6.97 23.55
CA TRP A 342 -23.67 -6.41 24.87
C TRP A 342 -22.20 -6.44 25.29
N LEU A 343 -21.80 -5.50 26.13
CA LEU A 343 -20.46 -5.45 26.74
C LEU A 343 -20.54 -5.84 28.23
N PRO A 344 -19.58 -6.63 28.73
CA PRO A 344 -19.39 -6.79 30.17
C PRO A 344 -19.06 -5.43 30.81
N ASP A 345 -19.96 -4.93 31.65
CA ASP A 345 -19.77 -3.64 32.31
C ASP A 345 -18.73 -3.70 33.45
N ARG A 346 -18.42 -2.54 34.04
CA ARG A 346 -17.42 -2.44 35.12
C ARG A 346 -17.78 -3.30 36.34
N ALA A 347 -19.06 -3.40 36.68
CA ALA A 347 -19.51 -4.17 37.84
C ALA A 347 -19.33 -5.67 37.59
N LEU A 348 -19.71 -6.14 36.40
CA LEU A 348 -19.53 -7.53 36.00
C LEU A 348 -18.04 -7.91 35.98
N ARG A 349 -17.18 -7.05 35.42
CA ARG A 349 -15.72 -7.27 35.43
C ARG A 349 -15.14 -7.33 36.84
N ALA A 350 -15.58 -6.45 37.75
CA ALA A 350 -15.14 -6.48 39.14
C ALA A 350 -15.60 -7.74 39.88
N ALA A 351 -16.79 -8.27 39.55
CA ALA A 351 -17.32 -9.51 40.12
C ALA A 351 -16.50 -10.74 39.73
N ALA A 352 -15.80 -10.69 38.59
CA ALA A 352 -15.01 -11.81 38.08
C ALA A 352 -13.85 -12.22 39.01
N ASP A 353 -13.46 -11.40 39.99
CA ASP A 353 -12.45 -11.73 41.00
C ASP A 353 -13.02 -11.99 42.40
N ARG A 354 -14.34 -11.87 42.60
CA ARG A 354 -15.00 -11.91 43.92
C ARG A 354 -15.66 -13.25 44.30
N GLY A 355 -15.44 -14.30 43.52
CA GLY A 355 -15.96 -15.65 43.80
C GLY A 355 -17.21 -16.01 42.99
N ASP A 356 -17.63 -17.28 43.08
CA ASP A 356 -18.66 -17.86 42.18
C ASP A 356 -20.09 -17.37 42.49
N ALA A 357 -20.40 -17.12 43.76
CA ALA A 357 -21.70 -16.61 44.19
C ALA A 357 -21.93 -15.14 43.74
N GLU A 358 -20.96 -14.27 44.03
CA GLU A 358 -21.00 -12.87 43.60
C GLU A 358 -21.03 -12.76 42.07
N TRP A 359 -20.24 -13.58 41.37
CA TRP A 359 -20.26 -13.64 39.91
C TRP A 359 -21.66 -13.96 39.36
N SER A 360 -22.28 -15.04 39.84
CA SER A 360 -23.62 -15.46 39.40
C SER A 360 -24.68 -14.39 39.67
N GLY A 361 -24.63 -13.77 40.86
CA GLY A 361 -25.53 -12.68 41.22
C GLY A 361 -25.40 -11.45 40.31
N GLN A 362 -24.16 -11.07 39.97
CA GLN A 362 -23.88 -9.93 39.09
C GLN A 362 -24.23 -10.21 37.62
N VAL A 363 -24.01 -11.43 37.13
CA VAL A 363 -24.53 -11.85 35.82
C VAL A 363 -26.05 -11.69 35.77
N GLY A 364 -26.77 -12.13 36.82
CA GLY A 364 -28.22 -11.97 36.89
C GLY A 364 -28.69 -10.51 36.86
N ARG A 365 -28.00 -9.61 37.56
CA ARG A 365 -28.29 -8.16 37.54
C ARG A 365 -28.02 -7.54 36.16
N TRP A 366 -26.87 -7.87 35.58
CA TRP A 366 -26.47 -7.40 34.25
C TRP A 366 -27.44 -7.87 33.16
N ARG A 367 -27.87 -9.14 33.20
CA ARG A 367 -28.89 -9.68 32.29
C ARG A 367 -30.20 -8.93 32.37
N ARG A 368 -30.73 -8.68 33.57
CA ARG A 368 -31.98 -7.93 33.78
C ARG A 368 -31.88 -6.48 33.31
N ARG A 369 -30.72 -5.83 33.52
CA ARG A 369 -30.51 -4.44 33.12
C ARG A 369 -30.54 -4.25 31.60
N TRP A 370 -29.97 -5.18 30.86
CA TRP A 370 -29.75 -5.04 29.41
C TRP A 370 -30.60 -5.99 28.55
N ASP A 371 -31.54 -6.70 29.18
CA ASP A 371 -32.41 -7.71 28.56
C ASP A 371 -31.61 -8.77 27.78
N VAL A 372 -30.56 -9.30 28.41
CA VAL A 372 -29.67 -10.28 27.78
C VAL A 372 -30.32 -11.67 27.81
N PRO A 373 -30.45 -12.35 26.65
CA PRO A 373 -31.09 -13.66 26.59
C PRO A 373 -30.28 -14.71 27.38
N ARG A 374 -30.96 -15.80 27.76
CA ARG A 374 -30.33 -16.92 28.49
C ARG A 374 -29.15 -17.52 27.72
N ARG A 375 -29.31 -17.75 26.43
CA ARG A 375 -28.30 -18.39 25.57
C ARG A 375 -27.62 -17.33 24.71
N VAL A 376 -26.32 -17.19 24.86
CA VAL A 376 -25.52 -16.16 24.18
C VAL A 376 -24.24 -16.75 23.61
N LEU A 377 -23.60 -15.98 22.75
CA LEU A 377 -22.28 -16.29 22.22
C LEU A 377 -21.27 -15.28 22.78
N LEU A 378 -20.24 -15.78 23.43
CA LEU A 378 -19.09 -14.98 23.88
C LEU A 378 -18.13 -14.84 22.71
N THR A 379 -17.79 -13.62 22.32
CA THR A 379 -16.98 -13.35 21.13
C THR A 379 -15.80 -12.44 21.40
N LYS A 380 -14.63 -12.82 20.87
CA LYS A 380 -13.41 -11.99 20.81
C LYS A 380 -12.70 -12.32 19.50
N ALA A 381 -12.68 -11.36 18.56
CA ALA A 381 -12.25 -11.63 17.19
C ALA A 381 -12.94 -12.89 16.64
N ASP A 382 -12.17 -13.88 16.16
CA ASP A 382 -12.71 -15.13 15.64
C ASP A 382 -13.04 -16.16 16.72
N HIS A 383 -12.67 -15.94 17.98
CA HIS A 383 -13.00 -16.85 19.07
C HIS A 383 -14.46 -16.67 19.49
N ARG A 384 -15.23 -17.76 19.43
CA ARG A 384 -16.67 -17.81 19.72
C ARG A 384 -16.97 -18.99 20.64
N VAL A 385 -17.64 -18.76 21.76
CA VAL A 385 -18.05 -19.81 22.71
C VAL A 385 -19.52 -19.66 23.05
N ALA A 386 -20.33 -20.67 22.73
CA ALA A 386 -21.75 -20.67 23.07
C ALA A 386 -21.89 -21.03 24.56
N VAL A 387 -22.67 -20.23 25.28
CA VAL A 387 -22.93 -20.41 26.71
C VAL A 387 -24.41 -20.28 27.03
N ASP A 388 -24.81 -20.99 28.08
CA ASP A 388 -26.13 -20.91 28.70
C ASP A 388 -25.92 -20.25 30.06
N LEU A 389 -26.46 -19.05 30.26
CA LEU A 389 -26.23 -18.25 31.46
C LEU A 389 -27.00 -18.78 32.69
N ASP A 390 -27.78 -19.85 32.54
CA ASP A 390 -28.39 -20.60 33.66
C ASP A 390 -27.58 -21.86 34.00
N ASP A 391 -26.61 -22.26 33.17
CA ASP A 391 -25.71 -23.38 33.47
C ASP A 391 -24.52 -22.90 34.32
N PRO A 392 -24.32 -23.43 35.54
CA PRO A 392 -23.25 -22.99 36.42
C PRO A 392 -21.84 -23.17 35.83
N LEU A 393 -21.58 -24.19 34.99
CA LEU A 393 -20.28 -24.38 34.35
C LEU A 393 -20.05 -23.34 33.27
N HIS A 394 -21.10 -23.04 32.51
CA HIS A 394 -21.07 -22.00 31.49
C HIS A 394 -20.89 -20.61 32.09
N LEU A 395 -21.41 -20.35 33.30
CA LEU A 395 -21.08 -19.15 34.06
C LEU A 395 -19.59 -19.08 34.41
N LEU A 396 -18.95 -20.22 34.74
CA LEU A 396 -17.50 -20.25 34.96
C LEU A 396 -16.70 -20.02 33.66
N VAL A 397 -17.17 -20.57 32.54
CA VAL A 397 -16.62 -20.28 31.20
C VAL A 397 -16.71 -18.78 30.91
N PHE A 398 -17.88 -18.17 31.14
CA PHE A 398 -18.06 -16.74 30.94
C PHE A 398 -17.14 -15.89 31.84
N ARG A 399 -17.01 -16.29 33.11
CA ARG A 399 -16.08 -15.64 34.06
C ARG A 399 -14.64 -15.70 33.56
N ASP A 400 -14.19 -16.87 33.12
CA ASP A 400 -12.83 -17.07 32.61
C ASP A 400 -12.57 -16.25 31.34
N GLU A 401 -13.53 -16.16 30.40
CA GLU A 401 -13.42 -15.31 29.22
C GLU A 401 -13.37 -13.82 29.58
N VAL A 402 -14.18 -13.34 30.53
CA VAL A 402 -14.16 -11.94 30.99
C VAL A 402 -12.80 -11.57 31.59
N ARG A 403 -12.16 -12.48 32.34
CA ARG A 403 -10.84 -12.25 32.92
C ARG A 403 -9.72 -12.25 31.87
N ARG A 404 -9.81 -13.12 30.86
CA ARG A 404 -8.78 -13.26 29.81
C ARG A 404 -8.88 -12.21 28.70
N ALA A 405 -10.07 -11.68 28.44
CA ALA A 405 -10.34 -10.87 27.26
C ALA A 405 -10.90 -9.48 27.62
N PRO A 406 -10.06 -8.43 27.71
CA PRO A 406 -10.55 -7.07 27.95
C PRO A 406 -11.56 -6.62 26.87
N GLY A 407 -11.38 -7.02 25.62
CA GLY A 407 -12.30 -6.76 24.51
C GLY A 407 -13.41 -7.79 24.29
N LEU A 408 -13.78 -8.60 25.29
CA LEU A 408 -14.88 -9.57 25.15
C LEU A 408 -16.20 -8.86 24.84
N THR A 409 -16.92 -9.34 23.84
CA THR A 409 -18.29 -8.94 23.55
C THR A 409 -19.22 -10.15 23.70
N VAL A 410 -20.47 -9.90 24.07
CA VAL A 410 -21.53 -10.91 24.13
C VAL A 410 -22.49 -10.61 23.01
N VAL A 411 -22.81 -11.59 22.17
CA VAL A 411 -23.78 -11.41 21.07
C VAL A 411 -24.92 -12.41 21.21
N GLU A 412 -26.07 -12.04 20.65
CA GLU A 412 -27.20 -12.97 20.59
C GLU A 412 -26.85 -14.20 19.75
N ARG A 413 -27.48 -15.33 20.08
CA ARG A 413 -27.35 -16.56 19.31
C ARG A 413 -28.38 -16.56 18.17
N TYR A 414 -27.94 -16.83 16.95
CA TYR A 414 -28.83 -16.90 15.76
C TYR A 414 -29.73 -18.14 15.71
N ALA A 415 -29.57 -19.08 16.65
CA ALA A 415 -30.30 -20.32 16.69
C ALA A 415 -31.57 -20.19 17.56
N GLY A 416 -32.73 -20.15 16.90
CA GLY A 416 -33.98 -20.63 17.48
C GLY A 416 -33.92 -22.15 17.73
N PRO A 417 -35.03 -22.78 18.18
CA PRO A 417 -35.07 -24.20 18.55
C PRO A 417 -34.37 -25.11 17.53
N ALA A 418 -33.73 -26.20 17.95
CA ALA A 418 -33.06 -27.20 17.12
C ALA A 418 -33.97 -27.71 15.99
N GLU A 419 -35.28 -27.76 16.27
CA GLU A 419 -36.35 -28.09 15.33
C GLU A 419 -36.46 -27.13 14.14
N ARG A 420 -36.02 -25.88 14.30
CA ARG A 420 -36.04 -24.83 13.27
C ARG A 420 -34.72 -24.70 12.50
N GLN A 421 -33.72 -25.55 12.81
CA GLN A 421 -32.44 -25.55 12.11
C GLN A 421 -32.57 -26.19 10.72
N TRP A 422 -31.92 -25.56 9.74
CA TRP A 422 -32.03 -25.95 8.32
C TRP A 422 -31.11 -27.09 7.92
N PHE A 423 -29.97 -27.26 8.61
CA PHE A 423 -28.99 -28.30 8.33
C PHE A 423 -29.05 -29.39 9.40
N ARG A 424 -29.34 -30.62 8.98
CA ARG A 424 -29.53 -31.79 9.85
C ARG A 424 -28.71 -32.97 9.35
N GLY A 425 -28.21 -33.77 10.28
CA GLY A 425 -27.63 -35.08 10.02
C GLY A 425 -28.48 -36.16 10.69
N PRO A 426 -28.08 -37.44 10.55
CA PRO A 426 -28.77 -38.57 11.19
C PRO A 426 -28.89 -38.43 12.72
N GLU A 427 -27.95 -37.73 13.36
CA GLU A 427 -27.90 -37.54 14.82
C GLU A 427 -28.62 -36.27 15.30
N GLY A 428 -29.13 -35.43 14.40
CA GLY A 428 -29.86 -34.21 14.75
C GLY A 428 -29.44 -32.97 13.98
N ALA A 429 -29.80 -31.79 14.50
CA ALA A 429 -29.46 -30.52 13.89
C ALA A 429 -28.01 -30.14 14.16
N HIS A 430 -27.31 -29.58 13.17
CA HIS A 430 -25.94 -29.09 13.34
C HIS A 430 -25.88 -27.57 13.11
N ALA A 431 -24.99 -26.89 13.85
CA ALA A 431 -24.64 -25.52 13.49
C ALA A 431 -23.93 -25.52 12.13
N ALA A 432 -24.39 -24.68 11.20
CA ALA A 432 -23.81 -24.57 9.87
C ALA A 432 -23.67 -23.09 9.43
N GLU A 433 -22.65 -22.81 8.63
CA GLU A 433 -22.46 -21.54 7.94
C GLU A 433 -22.31 -21.79 6.43
N PHE A 434 -22.97 -20.95 5.63
CA PHE A 434 -23.01 -21.04 4.17
C PHE A 434 -22.29 -19.84 3.55
N PHE A 435 -21.42 -20.10 2.59
CA PHE A 435 -20.66 -19.08 1.86
C PHE A 435 -21.14 -19.01 0.43
N PHE A 436 -21.78 -17.90 0.10
CA PHE A 436 -22.34 -17.61 -1.20
C PHE A 436 -21.36 -16.74 -1.99
N PRO A 437 -20.68 -17.28 -3.03
CA PRO A 437 -19.87 -16.44 -3.89
C PRO A 437 -20.81 -15.54 -4.71
N VAL A 438 -20.58 -14.23 -4.67
CA VAL A 438 -21.42 -13.24 -5.36
C VAL A 438 -20.59 -12.45 -6.35
N PHE A 439 -21.11 -12.29 -7.56
CA PHE A 439 -20.45 -11.62 -8.68
C PHE A 439 -21.29 -10.45 -9.15
N ALA A 440 -20.67 -9.30 -9.39
CA ALA A 440 -21.37 -8.16 -10.00
C ALA A 440 -21.78 -8.51 -11.44
N ARG A 441 -23.05 -8.27 -11.78
CA ARG A 441 -23.57 -8.32 -13.15
C ARG A 441 -23.31 -6.96 -13.80
N PRO A 442 -22.79 -6.91 -15.03
CA PRO A 442 -22.79 -5.68 -15.81
C PRO A 442 -24.24 -5.29 -16.10
N THR A 443 -24.72 -4.17 -15.55
CA THR A 443 -26.03 -3.62 -15.86
C THR A 443 -25.95 -2.80 -17.15
N GLY A 444 -26.41 -3.37 -18.27
CA GLY A 444 -26.67 -2.70 -19.55
C GLY A 444 -25.54 -2.75 -20.61
N PRO A 445 -25.83 -2.44 -21.89
CA PRO A 445 -24.84 -2.33 -22.97
C PRO A 445 -24.02 -1.03 -22.94
N GLY A 446 -24.11 -0.26 -21.85
CA GLY A 446 -23.28 0.92 -21.62
C GLY A 446 -21.98 0.56 -20.91
N PRO A 447 -20.83 1.17 -21.24
CA PRO A 447 -19.60 0.93 -20.50
C PRO A 447 -19.84 1.29 -19.03
N ALA A 448 -19.57 0.35 -18.11
CA ALA A 448 -19.78 0.60 -16.69
C ALA A 448 -19.03 1.87 -16.29
N ARG A 449 -19.72 2.85 -15.69
CA ARG A 449 -19.07 4.03 -15.11
C ARG A 449 -18.22 3.56 -13.93
N GLY A 450 -16.93 3.38 -14.18
CA GLY A 450 -15.96 2.75 -13.28
C GLY A 450 -15.08 1.71 -13.98
N THR A 451 -15.52 1.21 -15.13
CA THR A 451 -14.71 0.48 -16.11
C THR A 451 -14.77 1.26 -17.42
N ARG A 452 -14.14 2.44 -17.49
CA ARG A 452 -13.51 2.75 -18.78
C ARG A 452 -12.57 1.57 -19.01
N PRO A 453 -12.62 0.85 -20.16
CA PRO A 453 -11.43 0.15 -20.59
C PRO A 453 -10.36 1.23 -20.51
N ALA A 454 -9.39 1.07 -19.61
CA ALA A 454 -8.22 1.91 -19.70
C ALA A 454 -7.78 1.71 -21.15
N GLY A 455 -7.89 2.77 -21.96
CA GLY A 455 -7.26 2.76 -23.27
C GLY A 455 -5.84 2.24 -23.03
N PRO A 456 -5.29 1.41 -23.95
CA PRO A 456 -4.02 0.74 -23.73
C PRO A 456 -3.10 1.72 -23.03
N VAL A 457 -2.78 1.44 -21.76
CA VAL A 457 -1.88 2.29 -20.99
C VAL A 457 -0.66 2.32 -21.89
N ALA A 458 -0.35 3.50 -22.46
CA ALA A 458 0.82 3.65 -23.30
C ALA A 458 1.94 2.96 -22.54
N ALA A 459 2.50 1.90 -23.13
CA ALA A 459 3.40 1.00 -22.42
C ALA A 459 4.37 1.90 -21.64
N PRO A 460 4.47 1.73 -20.31
CA PRO A 460 5.29 2.64 -19.52
C PRO A 460 6.64 2.70 -20.21
N VAL A 461 7.07 3.93 -20.54
CA VAL A 461 8.40 4.12 -21.13
C VAL A 461 9.34 3.41 -20.16
N PRO A 462 10.07 2.36 -20.61
CA PRO A 462 10.96 1.63 -19.72
C PRO A 462 11.84 2.67 -19.03
N PRO A 463 12.05 2.59 -17.70
CA PRO A 463 13.07 3.40 -17.10
C PRO A 463 14.34 3.18 -17.90
N LEU A 464 14.88 4.26 -18.46
CA LEU A 464 16.12 4.21 -19.24
C LEU A 464 17.13 3.38 -18.45
N PRO A 465 17.74 2.34 -19.03
CA PRO A 465 18.59 1.42 -18.30
C PRO A 465 19.72 2.22 -17.64
N GLY A 466 19.59 2.45 -16.34
CA GLY A 466 20.72 2.70 -15.48
C GLY A 466 21.27 1.34 -15.08
N ASP A 467 22.58 1.24 -14.87
CA ASP A 467 23.18 0.04 -14.29
C ASP A 467 22.34 -0.41 -13.09
N ALA A 468 21.74 -1.60 -13.21
CA ALA A 468 20.80 -2.18 -12.26
C ALA A 468 21.36 -2.29 -10.83
N ALA A 469 22.66 -2.06 -10.65
CA ALA A 469 23.35 -2.03 -9.37
C ALA A 469 23.15 -0.73 -8.55
N THR A 470 22.64 0.38 -9.11
CA THR A 470 22.69 1.69 -8.42
C THR A 470 21.39 2.48 -8.35
N GLY A 471 20.25 1.96 -8.80
CA GLY A 471 18.91 2.58 -8.70
C GLY A 471 18.90 4.03 -8.18
N ARG A 472 18.93 5.02 -9.09
CA ARG A 472 19.14 6.48 -8.92
C ARG A 472 20.58 7.01 -9.12
N GLY A 473 21.62 6.21 -8.91
CA GLY A 473 23.02 6.68 -8.88
C GLY A 473 23.66 7.10 -10.21
N ALA A 474 23.18 6.60 -11.36
CA ALA A 474 23.85 6.83 -12.65
C ALA A 474 23.69 8.25 -13.23
N ARG A 475 22.85 9.11 -12.64
CA ARG A 475 22.59 10.48 -13.17
C ARG A 475 22.69 11.58 -12.13
N ALA A 476 23.04 11.22 -10.90
CA ALA A 476 23.17 12.18 -9.82
C ALA A 476 24.51 12.91 -9.95
N HIS A 477 24.50 14.23 -10.00
CA HIS A 477 25.69 15.05 -10.04
C HIS A 477 26.06 15.49 -8.63
N LEU A 478 27.09 14.85 -8.06
CA LEU A 478 27.60 15.14 -6.72
C LEU A 478 28.36 16.48 -6.67
N PRO A 479 28.44 17.13 -5.49
CA PRO A 479 29.35 18.25 -5.27
C PRO A 479 30.80 17.90 -5.64
N GLY A 480 31.52 18.85 -6.25
CA GLY A 480 32.84 18.69 -6.85
C GLY A 480 32.83 18.34 -8.35
N GLY A 481 31.68 17.99 -8.94
CA GLY A 481 31.55 17.66 -10.37
C GLY A 481 31.22 18.85 -11.28
N ALA A 482 30.63 18.59 -12.45
CA ALA A 482 30.26 19.62 -13.43
C ALA A 482 29.10 20.55 -12.99
N TRP A 483 28.46 20.24 -11.85
CA TRP A 483 27.33 20.99 -11.33
C TRP A 483 27.61 21.49 -9.92
N LEU A 484 27.49 22.81 -9.71
CA LEU A 484 27.40 23.42 -8.39
C LEU A 484 25.92 23.69 -8.09
N TYR A 485 25.34 22.89 -7.18
CA TYR A 485 23.96 23.03 -6.74
C TYR A 485 23.89 23.46 -5.27
N ALA A 486 23.29 24.63 -5.04
CA ALA A 486 23.07 25.19 -3.72
C ALA A 486 21.57 25.37 -3.41
N LYS A 487 21.16 24.97 -2.19
CA LYS A 487 19.88 25.37 -1.59
C LYS A 487 20.11 26.59 -0.70
N ILE A 488 19.49 27.71 -1.07
CA ILE A 488 19.58 28.98 -0.37
C ILE A 488 18.27 29.19 0.41
N HIS A 489 18.30 28.97 1.73
CA HIS A 489 17.13 29.08 2.59
C HIS A 489 16.76 30.54 2.84
N VAL A 490 15.62 30.95 2.28
CA VAL A 490 15.09 32.32 2.31
C VAL A 490 13.58 32.24 2.49
N PRO A 491 12.97 33.00 3.42
CA PRO A 491 11.53 33.08 3.58
C PRO A 491 10.83 33.41 2.25
N GLN A 492 9.70 32.75 1.96
CA GLN A 492 9.00 32.88 0.68
C GLN A 492 8.69 34.35 0.31
N ALA A 493 8.36 35.18 1.30
CA ALA A 493 8.08 36.61 1.13
C ALA A 493 9.26 37.43 0.58
N ARG A 494 10.50 36.98 0.80
CA ARG A 494 11.73 37.68 0.39
C ARG A 494 12.41 37.07 -0.83
N GLN A 495 11.96 35.92 -1.31
CA GLN A 495 12.58 35.26 -2.47
C GLN A 495 12.59 36.13 -3.72
N ALA A 496 11.51 36.90 -3.96
CA ALA A 496 11.44 37.81 -5.10
C ALA A 496 12.47 38.96 -4.99
N GLU A 497 12.65 39.52 -3.78
CA GLU A 497 13.66 40.54 -3.47
C GLU A 497 15.08 39.99 -3.68
N VAL A 498 15.36 38.79 -3.17
CA VAL A 498 16.66 38.12 -3.33
C VAL A 498 17.00 37.90 -4.80
N LEU A 499 16.06 37.37 -5.57
CA LEU A 499 16.25 37.15 -7.01
C LEU A 499 16.45 38.45 -7.78
N ALA A 500 15.66 39.49 -7.47
CA ALA A 500 15.70 40.76 -8.18
C ALA A 500 16.93 41.61 -7.86
N ARG A 501 17.37 41.63 -6.60
CA ARG A 501 18.33 42.63 -6.10
C ARG A 501 19.65 42.05 -5.61
N HIS A 502 19.65 40.79 -5.16
CA HIS A 502 20.81 40.21 -4.51
C HIS A 502 21.54 39.19 -5.37
N LEU A 503 20.88 38.58 -6.36
CA LEU A 503 21.48 37.50 -7.16
C LEU A 503 22.56 37.99 -8.14
N GLY A 504 22.48 39.24 -8.60
CA GLY A 504 23.35 39.82 -9.64
C GLY A 504 24.85 39.49 -9.54
N PRO A 505 25.50 39.63 -8.37
CA PRO A 505 26.92 39.31 -8.23
C PRO A 505 27.29 37.84 -8.53
N LEU A 506 26.38 36.89 -8.28
CA LEU A 506 26.62 35.47 -8.59
C LEU A 506 26.38 35.13 -10.06
N THR A 507 25.67 36.01 -10.78
CA THR A 507 25.31 35.83 -12.19
C THR A 507 26.02 36.87 -13.07
N ASP A 508 27.06 37.51 -12.56
CA ASP A 508 27.87 38.47 -13.31
C ASP A 508 28.56 37.76 -14.50
N PRO A 509 28.39 38.23 -15.75
CA PRO A 509 29.00 37.58 -16.92
C PRO A 509 30.52 37.43 -16.84
N GLY A 510 31.21 38.35 -16.16
CA GLY A 510 32.65 38.28 -15.92
C GLY A 510 33.02 37.14 -14.98
N LEU A 511 32.32 37.02 -13.85
CA LEU A 511 32.46 35.91 -12.91
C LEU A 511 32.15 34.57 -13.57
N LEU A 512 30.99 34.46 -14.23
CA LEU A 512 30.56 33.21 -14.88
C LEU A 512 31.59 32.71 -15.90
N ARG A 513 32.15 33.62 -16.71
CA ARG A 513 33.20 33.28 -17.67
C ARG A 513 34.48 32.77 -16.99
N ARG A 514 34.93 33.41 -15.91
CA ARG A 514 36.13 32.96 -15.15
C ARG A 514 35.89 31.61 -14.48
N ALA A 515 34.68 31.37 -14.00
CA ALA A 515 34.27 30.10 -13.40
C ALA A 515 33.98 29.00 -14.44
N GLY A 516 34.11 29.27 -15.75
CA GLY A 516 33.78 28.31 -16.80
C GLY A 516 32.31 27.86 -16.77
N VAL A 517 31.41 28.72 -16.29
CA VAL A 517 29.96 28.45 -16.26
C VAL A 517 29.39 28.69 -17.66
N ASP A 518 28.68 27.70 -18.20
CA ASP A 518 27.98 27.77 -19.48
C ASP A 518 26.46 27.96 -19.32
N LEU A 519 25.88 27.48 -18.22
CA LEU A 519 24.47 27.74 -17.88
C LEU A 519 24.24 27.80 -16.37
N TRP A 520 23.22 28.53 -15.97
CA TRP A 520 22.76 28.59 -14.58
C TRP A 520 21.24 28.76 -14.55
N PHE A 521 20.58 28.20 -13.54
CA PHE A 521 19.15 28.42 -13.34
C PHE A 521 18.74 28.26 -11.89
N PHE A 522 17.56 28.77 -11.56
CA PHE A 522 16.97 28.59 -10.23
C PHE A 522 15.59 27.95 -10.27
N VAL A 523 15.17 27.40 -9.13
CA VAL A 523 13.81 26.93 -8.84
C VAL A 523 13.45 27.34 -7.42
N ARG A 524 12.22 27.79 -7.17
CA ARG A 524 11.71 28.06 -5.82
C ARG A 524 11.08 26.79 -5.27
N TYR A 525 11.49 26.39 -4.07
CA TYR A 525 11.09 25.11 -3.50
C TYR A 525 10.79 25.22 -2.00
N GLU A 526 10.10 24.23 -1.46
CA GLU A 526 9.76 24.13 -0.05
C GLU A 526 9.86 22.67 0.38
N ASP A 527 10.95 22.30 1.05
CA ASP A 527 11.11 21.03 1.79
C ASP A 527 12.48 21.00 2.52
N PRO A 528 12.55 20.88 3.87
CA PRO A 528 11.45 21.04 4.84
C PRO A 528 11.05 22.51 5.06
N ALA A 529 11.78 23.46 4.45
CA ALA A 529 11.55 24.89 4.59
C ALA A 529 11.69 25.61 3.22
N PRO A 530 11.11 26.81 3.03
CA PRO A 530 11.25 27.59 1.81
C PRO A 530 12.71 27.90 1.46
N HIS A 531 13.09 27.64 0.21
CA HIS A 531 14.43 27.91 -0.30
C HIS A 531 14.44 28.12 -1.82
N ILE A 532 15.52 28.72 -2.31
CA ILE A 532 15.85 28.80 -3.73
C ILE A 532 16.89 27.73 -4.03
N ARG A 533 16.61 26.86 -4.99
CA ARG A 533 17.57 25.90 -5.55
C ARG A 533 18.28 26.59 -6.70
N LEU A 534 19.53 26.99 -6.50
CA LEU A 534 20.37 27.64 -7.50
C LEU A 534 21.40 26.64 -8.04
N ARG A 535 21.49 26.52 -9.37
CA ARG A 535 22.36 25.55 -10.03
C ARG A 535 23.21 26.23 -11.09
N PHE A 536 24.48 25.89 -11.11
CA PHE A 536 25.44 26.29 -12.13
C PHE A 536 26.05 25.03 -12.75
N HIS A 537 26.16 25.00 -14.07
CA HIS A 537 26.89 23.98 -14.81
C HIS A 537 28.15 24.61 -15.40
N GLY A 538 29.22 23.83 -15.49
CA GLY A 538 30.48 24.29 -16.04
C GLY A 538 31.61 23.29 -15.89
N THR A 539 32.82 23.74 -16.22
CA THR A 539 34.05 22.93 -16.12
C THR A 539 34.49 22.81 -14.65
N PRO A 540 34.54 21.59 -14.05
CA PRO A 540 34.82 21.42 -12.61
C PRO A 540 36.09 22.13 -12.11
N GLU A 541 37.14 22.14 -12.94
CA GLU A 541 38.46 22.68 -12.63
C GLU A 541 38.45 24.20 -12.42
N SER A 542 37.51 24.93 -13.03
CA SER A 542 37.33 26.38 -12.84
C SER A 542 36.09 26.70 -12.01
N LEU A 543 35.02 25.90 -12.11
CA LEU A 543 33.75 26.13 -11.43
C LEU A 543 33.91 26.19 -9.92
N TRP A 544 34.52 25.16 -9.32
CA TRP A 544 34.63 25.07 -7.86
C TRP A 544 35.62 26.07 -7.27
N PRO A 545 36.86 26.22 -7.81
CA PRO A 545 37.82 27.15 -7.23
C PRO A 545 37.42 28.63 -7.37
N VAL A 546 36.62 28.97 -8.37
CA VAL A 546 36.21 30.37 -8.63
C VAL A 546 34.84 30.68 -8.03
N LEU A 547 33.82 29.87 -8.29
CA LEU A 547 32.44 30.22 -7.93
C LEU A 547 32.08 29.89 -6.48
N LEU A 548 32.65 28.82 -5.89
CA LEU A 548 32.33 28.45 -4.51
C LEU A 548 32.78 29.51 -3.49
N PRO A 549 33.99 30.09 -3.57
CA PRO A 549 34.39 31.21 -2.70
C PRO A 549 33.48 32.43 -2.86
N GLU A 550 33.07 32.77 -4.08
CA GLU A 550 32.16 33.88 -4.35
C GLU A 550 30.76 33.62 -3.81
N LEU A 551 30.25 32.40 -3.94
CA LEU A 551 29.00 31.97 -3.29
C LEU A 551 29.10 32.07 -1.77
N HIS A 552 30.23 31.69 -1.18
CA HIS A 552 30.46 31.83 0.26
C HIS A 552 30.45 33.30 0.70
N ALA A 553 31.24 34.16 0.06
CA ALA A 553 31.31 35.58 0.38
C ALA A 553 29.95 36.27 0.20
N TRP A 554 29.26 35.95 -0.90
CA TRP A 554 27.89 36.40 -1.16
C TRP A 554 26.92 35.95 -0.07
N ALA A 555 26.99 34.67 0.35
CA ALA A 555 26.08 34.14 1.35
C ALA A 555 26.31 34.79 2.72
N ARG A 556 27.56 34.98 3.12
CA ARG A 556 27.94 35.64 4.39
C ARG A 556 27.42 37.07 4.48
N ALA A 557 27.64 37.88 3.45
CA ALA A 557 27.14 39.25 3.42
C ALA A 557 25.59 39.32 3.53
N ARG A 558 24.88 38.29 3.07
CA ARG A 558 23.41 38.22 3.08
C ARG A 558 22.88 37.65 4.39
N GLU A 559 23.62 36.73 5.00
CA GLU A 559 23.38 36.24 6.36
C GLU A 559 23.51 37.40 7.36
N GLU A 560 24.60 38.17 7.30
CA GLU A 560 24.84 39.35 8.16
C GLU A 560 23.77 40.44 7.99
N ALA A 561 23.27 40.62 6.77
CA ALA A 561 22.16 41.53 6.48
C ALA A 561 20.76 40.94 6.82
N GLY A 562 20.70 39.74 7.40
CA GLY A 562 19.46 39.05 7.76
C GLY A 562 18.57 38.66 6.56
N VAL A 563 19.15 38.54 5.37
CA VAL A 563 18.45 38.24 4.09
C VAL A 563 18.19 36.75 3.92
N LEU A 564 19.15 35.90 4.26
CA LEU A 564 19.06 34.44 4.17
C LEU A 564 19.47 33.78 5.49
N GLY A 565 19.05 32.53 5.71
CA GLY A 565 19.36 31.80 6.95
C GLY A 565 20.43 30.71 6.81
N LYS A 566 20.48 29.99 5.68
CA LYS A 566 21.40 28.86 5.49
C LYS A 566 21.63 28.59 4.00
N VAL A 567 22.84 28.15 3.66
CA VAL A 567 23.18 27.57 2.35
C VAL A 567 23.58 26.11 2.52
N VAL A 568 23.11 25.23 1.63
CA VAL A 568 23.47 23.79 1.58
C VAL A 568 23.93 23.44 0.16
N LEU A 569 25.11 22.85 0.03
CA LEU A 569 25.52 22.19 -1.21
C LEU A 569 24.92 20.78 -1.25
N ASP A 570 24.35 20.40 -2.38
CA ASP A 570 23.61 19.14 -2.52
C ASP A 570 23.81 18.51 -3.90
N THR A 571 23.30 17.29 -4.08
CA THR A 571 23.37 16.52 -5.31
C THR A 571 22.28 16.95 -6.30
N TYR A 572 22.67 17.24 -7.55
CA TYR A 572 21.70 17.53 -8.61
C TYR A 572 21.24 16.24 -9.28
N GLU A 573 19.95 15.92 -9.14
CA GLU A 573 19.29 14.80 -9.81
C GLU A 573 18.39 15.35 -10.94
N PRO A 574 18.80 15.23 -12.22
CA PRO A 574 18.03 15.74 -13.35
C PRO A 574 16.78 14.88 -13.63
N GLU A 575 15.65 15.55 -13.89
CA GLU A 575 14.35 14.93 -14.19
C GLU A 575 14.25 14.54 -15.68
N VAL A 576 15.17 13.69 -16.15
CA VAL A 576 15.34 13.30 -17.56
C VAL A 576 14.02 12.86 -18.22
N GLU A 577 13.27 11.97 -17.56
CA GLU A 577 12.02 11.41 -18.06
C GLU A 577 10.94 12.49 -18.22
N ARG A 578 10.88 13.46 -17.30
CA ARG A 578 9.89 14.54 -17.32
C ARG A 578 10.08 15.45 -18.54
N TYR A 579 11.32 15.70 -18.93
CA TYR A 579 11.67 16.62 -20.01
C TYR A 579 11.96 15.93 -21.34
N GLY A 580 11.52 14.69 -21.50
CA GLY A 580 11.52 14.01 -22.80
C GLY A 580 12.79 13.20 -23.11
N GLY A 581 13.58 12.83 -22.11
CA GLY A 581 14.71 11.92 -22.28
C GLY A 581 16.07 12.62 -22.43
N PRO A 582 17.17 11.84 -22.53
CA PRO A 582 18.54 12.36 -22.48
C PRO A 582 18.88 13.36 -23.59
N ALA A 583 18.35 13.17 -24.80
CA ALA A 583 18.57 14.08 -25.91
C ALA A 583 17.83 15.43 -25.74
N ALA A 584 16.67 15.41 -25.08
CA ALA A 584 15.83 16.58 -24.89
C ALA A 584 16.24 17.42 -23.66
N LEU A 585 16.77 16.78 -22.61
CA LEU A 585 17.13 17.45 -21.36
C LEU A 585 18.08 18.65 -21.53
N PRO A 586 19.17 18.60 -22.33
CA PRO A 586 20.05 19.77 -22.51
C PRO A 586 19.32 20.99 -23.09
N HIS A 587 18.30 20.79 -23.92
CA HIS A 587 17.47 21.89 -24.43
C HIS A 587 16.54 22.45 -23.35
N ALA A 588 16.00 21.59 -22.48
CA ALA A 588 15.21 22.02 -21.32
C ALA A 588 16.07 22.82 -20.32
N GLU A 589 17.32 22.42 -20.08
CA GLU A 589 18.25 23.14 -19.19
C GLU A 589 18.68 24.49 -19.77
N ARG A 590 18.94 24.58 -21.08
CA ARG A 590 19.12 25.87 -21.77
C ARG A 590 17.89 26.76 -21.66
N PHE A 591 16.69 26.19 -21.76
CA PHE A 591 15.45 26.92 -21.50
C PHE A 591 15.38 27.40 -20.05
N PHE A 592 15.71 26.57 -19.05
CA PHE A 592 15.71 26.97 -17.65
C PHE A 592 16.65 28.11 -17.37
N HIS A 593 17.80 28.13 -18.03
CA HIS A 593 18.75 29.23 -17.95
C HIS A 593 18.17 30.53 -18.50
N ALA A 594 17.74 30.52 -19.77
CA ALA A 594 17.15 31.69 -20.41
C ALA A 594 15.88 32.21 -19.69
N ASP A 595 15.06 31.29 -19.17
CA ASP A 595 13.87 31.61 -18.40
C ASP A 595 14.23 32.20 -17.02
N SER A 596 15.31 31.74 -16.39
CA SER A 596 15.81 32.32 -15.13
C SER A 596 16.30 33.75 -15.32
N GLU A 597 17.06 34.02 -16.39
CA GLU A 597 17.52 35.37 -16.73
C GLU A 597 16.33 36.31 -17.00
N ALA A 598 15.37 35.87 -17.83
CA ALA A 598 14.18 36.64 -18.15
C ALA A 598 13.34 36.95 -16.91
N VAL A 599 13.18 35.99 -15.99
CA VAL A 599 12.42 36.19 -14.76
C VAL A 599 13.15 37.13 -13.79
N VAL A 600 14.47 37.02 -13.64
CA VAL A 600 15.25 37.95 -12.80
C VAL A 600 15.15 39.37 -13.33
N ALA A 601 15.29 39.56 -14.65
CA ALA A 601 15.11 40.87 -15.29
C ALA A 601 13.69 41.42 -15.07
N LEU A 602 12.66 40.58 -15.21
CA LEU A 602 11.26 40.96 -14.97
C LEU A 602 11.02 41.37 -13.50
N LEU A 603 11.62 40.66 -12.55
CA LEU A 603 11.53 40.98 -11.12
C LEU A 603 12.32 42.26 -10.76
N ALA A 604 13.42 42.54 -11.46
CA ALA A 604 14.27 43.72 -11.23
C ALA A 604 13.70 45.00 -11.87
N GLY A 605 13.13 44.93 -13.08
CA GLY A 605 12.56 46.06 -13.82
C GLY A 605 11.20 46.56 -13.30
N SER A 606 10.60 45.86 -12.34
CA SER A 606 9.30 46.21 -11.76
C SER A 606 9.44 47.33 -10.71
N ALA A 607 9.61 48.57 -11.17
CA ALA A 607 9.46 49.79 -10.35
C ALA A 607 8.00 50.05 -9.92
N ALA A 608 7.04 49.33 -10.52
CA ALA A 608 5.70 49.13 -9.98
C ALA A 608 5.42 47.61 -10.05
N ARG A 609 5.11 46.98 -8.91
CA ARG A 609 4.57 45.62 -8.92
C ARG A 609 3.37 45.60 -9.87
N PRO A 610 3.27 44.68 -10.83
CA PRO A 610 2.02 44.55 -11.59
C PRO A 610 0.87 44.35 -10.59
N ASP A 611 -0.25 45.06 -10.79
CA ASP A 611 -1.44 44.95 -9.93
C ASP A 611 -1.92 43.50 -9.79
N ASP A 612 -1.57 42.65 -10.76
CA ASP A 612 -1.79 41.21 -10.75
C ASP A 612 -0.56 40.43 -11.30
N PRO A 613 0.20 39.73 -10.44
CA PRO A 613 1.38 38.98 -10.87
C PRO A 613 1.03 37.76 -11.75
N THR A 614 -0.21 37.26 -11.72
CA THR A 614 -0.63 36.11 -12.55
C THR A 614 -0.77 36.51 -14.03
N SER A 615 -1.14 37.76 -14.30
CA SER A 615 -1.21 38.32 -15.66
C SER A 615 0.17 38.46 -16.29
N ALA A 616 1.22 38.70 -15.49
CA ALA A 616 2.61 38.75 -15.98
C ALA A 616 3.18 37.36 -16.35
N ALA A 617 2.65 36.28 -15.76
CA ALA A 617 3.08 34.91 -16.08
C ALA A 617 2.42 34.36 -17.35
N ALA A 618 1.22 34.83 -17.70
CA ALA A 618 0.44 34.31 -18.83
C ALA A 618 1.16 34.41 -20.19
N PRO A 619 1.85 35.52 -20.55
CA PRO A 619 2.66 35.57 -21.78
C PRO A 619 3.74 34.49 -21.83
N GLY A 620 4.45 34.24 -20.73
CA GLY A 620 5.48 33.19 -20.70
C GLY A 620 4.89 31.79 -20.90
N ILE A 621 3.73 31.50 -20.31
CA ILE A 621 2.99 30.25 -20.57
C ILE A 621 2.71 30.13 -22.08
N LEU A 622 2.16 31.17 -22.70
CA LEU A 622 1.82 31.19 -24.13
C LEU A 622 3.03 31.02 -25.04
N ASP A 623 4.15 31.66 -24.71
CA ASP A 623 5.41 31.50 -25.45
C ASP A 623 5.87 30.04 -25.50
N ILE A 624 5.79 29.32 -24.38
CA ILE A 624 6.17 27.91 -24.30
C ILE A 624 5.24 27.04 -25.12
N VAL A 625 3.92 27.12 -24.85
CA VAL A 625 2.96 26.20 -25.45
C VAL A 625 2.80 26.42 -26.96
N THR A 626 2.90 27.65 -27.46
CA THR A 626 2.78 27.97 -28.90
C THR A 626 4.07 27.85 -29.69
N ARG A 627 5.23 27.68 -29.03
CA ARG A 627 6.48 27.28 -29.69
C ARG A 627 6.60 25.78 -29.81
N LEU A 628 6.15 25.03 -28.80
CA LEU A 628 6.13 23.57 -28.84
C LEU A 628 4.97 23.01 -29.67
N GLY A 629 3.78 23.61 -29.60
CA GLY A 629 2.60 23.19 -30.38
C GLY A 629 2.11 24.23 -31.37
N SER A 630 1.10 23.89 -32.15
CA SER A 630 0.25 24.86 -32.85
C SER A 630 -0.66 25.62 -31.87
N PRO A 631 -1.21 26.80 -32.24
CA PRO A 631 -2.15 27.52 -31.40
C PRO A 631 -3.38 26.70 -30.97
N ASP A 632 -3.91 25.84 -31.84
CA ASP A 632 -5.05 24.97 -31.52
C ASP A 632 -4.67 23.85 -30.54
N GLU A 633 -3.50 23.23 -30.71
CA GLU A 633 -2.95 22.25 -29.75
C GLU A 633 -2.69 22.89 -28.39
N ALA A 634 -2.06 24.07 -28.37
CA ALA A 634 -1.81 24.83 -27.15
C ALA A 634 -3.09 25.17 -26.39
N LEU A 635 -4.16 25.54 -27.10
CA LEU A 635 -5.49 25.75 -26.50
C LEU A 635 -6.03 24.44 -25.90
N GLY A 636 -5.84 23.31 -26.58
CA GLY A 636 -6.20 21.98 -26.08
C GLY A 636 -5.43 21.61 -24.81
N TRP A 637 -4.11 21.82 -24.78
CA TRP A 637 -3.25 21.54 -23.63
C TRP A 637 -3.63 22.36 -22.40
N LEU A 638 -4.05 23.61 -22.59
CA LEU A 638 -4.51 24.49 -21.51
C LEU A 638 -5.99 24.28 -21.11
N SER A 639 -6.70 23.33 -21.71
CA SER A 639 -8.14 23.12 -21.47
C SER A 639 -8.43 21.94 -20.53
N SER A 640 -7.64 21.78 -19.47
CA SER A 640 -7.94 20.78 -18.42
C SER A 640 -9.30 21.06 -17.76
N PRO A 641 -10.01 20.06 -17.22
CA PRO A 641 -11.31 20.27 -16.57
C PRO A 641 -11.28 21.34 -15.47
N VAL A 642 -10.18 21.42 -14.71
CA VAL A 642 -9.96 22.40 -13.65
C VAL A 642 -9.84 23.82 -14.21
N VAL A 643 -9.10 24.00 -15.31
CA VAL A 643 -8.97 25.31 -15.98
C VAL A 643 -10.31 25.75 -16.58
N LEU A 644 -11.02 24.84 -17.25
CA LEU A 644 -12.30 25.15 -17.89
C LEU A 644 -13.39 25.56 -16.88
N ALA A 645 -13.40 24.95 -15.70
CA ALA A 645 -14.33 25.29 -14.63
C ALA A 645 -14.16 26.75 -14.14
N ARG A 646 -12.95 27.32 -14.29
CA ARG A 646 -12.59 28.65 -13.78
C ARG A 646 -12.46 29.73 -14.86
N ARG A 647 -12.87 29.45 -16.10
CA ARG A 647 -12.80 30.41 -17.23
C ARG A 647 -13.48 31.76 -16.95
N GLY A 648 -14.47 31.77 -16.04
CA GLY A 648 -15.21 32.97 -15.63
C GLY A 648 -14.47 33.85 -14.63
N ASP A 649 -13.41 33.34 -13.99
CA ASP A 649 -12.70 34.03 -12.90
C ASP A 649 -11.79 35.15 -13.41
N VAL A 650 -11.42 35.14 -14.69
CA VAL A 650 -10.50 36.11 -15.29
C VAL A 650 -11.29 37.27 -15.93
N PRO A 651 -11.13 38.51 -15.44
CA PRO A 651 -11.79 39.68 -16.02
C PRO A 651 -11.49 39.85 -17.51
N ARG A 652 -12.48 40.38 -18.25
CA ARG A 652 -12.38 40.59 -19.70
C ARG A 652 -11.18 41.45 -20.10
N GLU A 653 -10.91 42.52 -19.35
CA GLU A 653 -9.80 43.44 -19.59
C GLU A 653 -8.45 42.73 -19.53
N ARG A 654 -8.24 41.81 -18.57
CA ARG A 654 -6.98 41.08 -18.41
C ARG A 654 -6.70 40.16 -19.60
N LYS A 655 -7.70 39.37 -20.02
CA LYS A 655 -7.53 38.50 -21.20
C LYS A 655 -7.39 39.29 -22.50
N GLN A 656 -8.00 40.48 -22.61
CA GLN A 656 -7.80 41.38 -23.74
C GLN A 656 -6.38 41.96 -23.77
N ALA A 657 -5.84 42.39 -22.63
CA ALA A 657 -4.48 42.91 -22.51
C ALA A 657 -3.44 41.85 -22.91
N VAL A 658 -3.55 40.62 -22.39
CA VAL A 658 -2.63 39.53 -22.76
C VAL A 658 -2.78 39.16 -24.24
N ALA A 659 -4.01 39.08 -24.78
CA ALA A 659 -4.22 38.77 -26.20
C ALA A 659 -3.66 39.83 -27.15
N ALA A 660 -3.61 41.10 -26.73
CA ALA A 660 -3.04 42.20 -27.52
C ALA A 660 -1.50 42.11 -27.66
N LEU A 661 -0.83 41.37 -26.77
CA LEU A 661 0.61 41.15 -26.85
C LEU A 661 1.01 40.11 -27.91
N LEU A 662 0.05 39.33 -28.43
CA LEU A 662 0.32 38.21 -29.32
C LEU A 662 0.49 38.65 -30.78
N ASP A 663 1.50 38.07 -31.44
CA ASP A 663 1.77 38.25 -32.86
C ASP A 663 0.86 37.39 -33.77
N SER A 664 1.16 37.31 -35.06
CA SER A 664 0.39 36.53 -36.05
C SER A 664 0.47 35.01 -35.86
N ARG A 665 1.43 34.53 -35.06
CA ARG A 665 1.65 33.12 -34.68
C ARG A 665 1.20 32.82 -33.24
N ALA A 666 0.44 33.73 -32.61
CA ALA A 666 0.00 33.64 -31.22
C ALA A 666 1.15 33.66 -30.19
N ARG A 667 2.32 34.18 -30.57
CA ARG A 667 3.49 34.30 -29.68
C ARG A 667 3.53 35.70 -29.09
N PRO A 668 3.77 35.86 -27.79
CA PRO A 668 3.91 37.19 -27.21
C PRO A 668 5.11 37.91 -27.82
N ARG A 669 4.95 39.20 -28.08
CA ARG A 669 6.07 40.07 -28.42
C ARG A 669 6.98 40.21 -27.19
N PRO A 670 8.31 40.20 -27.37
CA PRO A 670 9.21 40.50 -26.26
C PRO A 670 8.91 41.90 -25.70
N PRO A 671 9.04 42.11 -24.39
CA PRO A 671 8.91 43.43 -23.79
C PRO A 671 9.92 44.39 -24.43
N ALA A 672 9.55 45.67 -24.59
CA ALA A 672 10.42 46.68 -25.18
C ALA A 672 11.77 46.74 -24.42
N PRO A 673 12.90 46.98 -25.11
CA PRO A 673 14.22 46.94 -24.50
C PRO A 673 14.40 48.12 -23.53
N ALA A 674 14.05 47.91 -22.28
CA ALA A 674 14.64 48.61 -21.16
C ALA A 674 15.78 47.71 -20.65
N ASP A 675 17.01 48.11 -20.94
CA ASP A 675 18.28 47.59 -20.40
C ASP A 675 18.34 46.07 -20.14
N GLY A 676 18.30 45.27 -21.22
CA GLY A 676 18.70 43.85 -21.19
C GLY A 676 17.60 42.79 -21.28
N GLY A 677 16.31 43.18 -21.31
CA GLY A 677 15.18 42.23 -21.36
C GLY A 677 15.07 41.37 -22.65
N ASP A 678 15.66 41.80 -23.76
CA ASP A 678 15.50 41.16 -25.08
C ASP A 678 16.35 39.88 -25.25
N ALA A 679 17.50 39.81 -24.59
CA ALA A 679 18.44 38.69 -24.72
C ALA A 679 17.86 37.37 -24.17
N GLY A 680 17.21 37.42 -23.01
CA GLY A 680 16.61 36.23 -22.37
C GLY A 680 15.43 35.66 -23.18
N TRP A 681 14.59 36.51 -23.77
CA TRP A 681 13.45 36.06 -24.61
C TRP A 681 13.91 35.41 -25.92
N SER A 682 14.97 35.96 -26.54
CA SER A 682 15.56 35.38 -27.75
C SER A 682 16.26 34.03 -27.48
N ALA A 683 17.03 33.93 -26.38
CA ALA A 683 17.67 32.68 -25.97
C ALA A 683 16.64 31.58 -25.63
N ARG A 684 15.55 31.96 -24.95
CA ARG A 684 14.42 31.08 -24.65
C ARG A 684 13.77 30.51 -25.91
N ALA A 685 13.56 31.36 -26.91
CA ALA A 685 13.02 30.95 -28.21
C ALA A 685 13.91 29.90 -28.90
N ALA A 686 15.23 30.10 -28.92
CA ALA A 686 16.17 29.17 -29.52
C ALA A 686 16.19 27.80 -28.79
N ALA A 687 16.16 27.81 -27.45
CA ALA A 687 16.11 26.60 -26.65
C ALA A 687 14.85 25.77 -26.91
N LEU A 688 13.68 26.41 -26.99
CA LEU A 688 12.40 25.76 -27.28
C LEU A 688 12.33 25.22 -28.72
N SER A 689 12.92 25.92 -29.70
CA SER A 689 13.02 25.42 -31.08
C SER A 689 13.86 24.14 -31.15
N GLY A 690 15.05 24.14 -30.54
CA GLY A 690 15.89 22.94 -30.51
C GLY A 690 15.24 21.78 -29.75
N LEU A 691 14.51 22.08 -28.66
CA LEU A 691 13.72 21.06 -27.96
C LEU A 691 12.65 20.45 -28.87
N ARG A 692 11.92 21.29 -29.63
CA ARG A 692 10.91 20.83 -30.58
C ARG A 692 11.52 19.96 -31.68
N GLU A 693 12.68 20.33 -32.21
CA GLU A 693 13.39 19.54 -33.23
C GLU A 693 13.73 18.15 -32.72
N VAL A 694 14.32 18.04 -31.52
CA VAL A 694 14.64 16.75 -30.89
C VAL A 694 13.38 15.92 -30.63
N LEU A 695 12.32 16.54 -30.12
CA LEU A 695 11.06 15.85 -29.84
C LEU A 695 10.29 15.44 -31.11
N SER A 696 10.56 16.09 -32.25
CA SER A 696 9.97 15.75 -33.55
C SER A 696 10.73 14.64 -34.28
N ALA A 697 12.02 14.46 -33.96
CA ALA A 697 12.82 13.36 -34.49
C ALA A 697 12.41 12.00 -33.88
N ASP A 698 11.97 12.01 -32.62
CA ASP A 698 11.21 10.91 -32.03
C ASP A 698 9.78 10.87 -32.61
N ALA A 699 9.22 9.68 -32.84
CA ALA A 699 7.84 9.56 -33.33
C ALA A 699 6.87 10.41 -32.49
N PRO A 700 6.09 11.32 -33.11
CA PRO A 700 5.32 12.31 -32.37
C PRO A 700 4.22 11.65 -31.53
N ASP A 701 4.33 11.80 -30.20
CA ASP A 701 3.29 11.49 -29.24
C ASP A 701 2.70 12.81 -28.70
N PRO A 702 1.48 13.21 -29.15
CA PRO A 702 0.84 14.44 -28.72
C PRO A 702 0.67 14.55 -27.20
N GLY A 703 0.49 13.42 -26.51
CA GLY A 703 0.37 13.37 -25.05
C GLY A 703 1.69 13.65 -24.33
N ARG A 704 2.82 13.18 -24.90
CA ARG A 704 4.17 13.50 -24.41
C ARG A 704 4.48 14.99 -24.56
N TRP A 705 4.16 15.57 -25.71
CA TRP A 705 4.41 16.99 -25.98
C TRP A 705 3.64 17.90 -25.03
N ALA A 706 2.36 17.62 -24.82
CA ALA A 706 1.53 18.37 -23.86
C ALA A 706 2.12 18.35 -22.45
N ARG A 707 2.57 17.18 -21.95
CA ARG A 707 3.17 17.05 -20.61
C ARG A 707 4.47 17.83 -20.46
N ILE A 708 5.34 17.82 -21.47
CA ILE A 708 6.60 18.57 -21.46
C ILE A 708 6.30 20.07 -21.48
N ALA A 709 5.43 20.53 -22.39
CA ALA A 709 5.07 21.94 -22.50
C ALA A 709 4.46 22.48 -21.20
N LEU A 710 3.54 21.74 -20.58
CA LEU A 710 2.94 22.10 -19.30
C LEU A 710 3.96 22.04 -18.15
N SER A 711 4.93 21.13 -18.17
CA SER A 711 6.01 21.09 -17.18
C SER A 711 6.93 22.31 -17.27
N LEU A 712 7.29 22.74 -18.49
CA LEU A 712 8.08 23.96 -18.69
C LEU A 712 7.28 25.21 -18.29
N ALA A 713 5.98 25.27 -18.62
CA ALA A 713 5.10 26.35 -18.20
C ALA A 713 4.98 26.43 -16.67
N HIS A 714 4.82 25.28 -16.01
CA HIS A 714 4.84 25.18 -14.55
C HIS A 714 6.17 25.70 -13.97
N MET A 715 7.32 25.35 -14.56
CA MET A 715 8.62 25.85 -14.11
C MET A 715 8.78 27.36 -14.31
N HIS A 716 8.27 27.92 -15.41
CA HIS A 716 8.23 29.37 -15.60
C HIS A 716 7.41 30.07 -14.51
N VAL A 717 6.20 29.56 -14.24
CA VAL A 717 5.34 30.10 -13.18
C VAL A 717 6.01 29.96 -11.81
N ASN A 718 6.66 28.83 -11.53
CA ASN A 718 7.40 28.62 -10.29
C ASN A 718 8.50 29.68 -10.09
N ARG A 719 9.30 29.96 -11.12
CA ARG A 719 10.37 30.97 -11.03
C ARG A 719 9.83 32.36 -10.74
N LEU A 720 8.73 32.73 -11.39
CA LEU A 720 8.13 34.05 -11.28
C LEU A 720 7.34 34.22 -9.97
N LEU A 721 6.40 33.32 -9.70
CA LEU A 721 5.40 33.42 -8.63
C LEU A 721 5.73 32.60 -7.38
N GLY A 722 6.57 31.57 -7.52
CA GLY A 722 6.79 30.54 -6.49
C GLY A 722 5.76 29.41 -6.53
N PRO A 723 5.88 28.41 -5.64
CA PRO A 723 4.99 27.25 -5.59
C PRO A 723 3.62 27.61 -4.99
N ARG A 724 2.78 28.31 -5.75
CA ARG A 724 1.44 28.77 -5.34
C ARG A 724 0.38 28.23 -6.28
N PRO A 725 -0.22 27.05 -5.99
CA PRO A 725 -1.12 26.36 -6.92
C PRO A 725 -2.28 27.22 -7.44
N GLU A 726 -2.89 28.03 -6.57
CA GLU A 726 -3.98 28.93 -6.96
C GLU A 726 -3.53 30.01 -7.97
N GLN A 727 -2.36 30.62 -7.75
CA GLN A 727 -1.83 31.65 -8.65
C GLN A 727 -1.40 31.05 -9.99
N GLU A 728 -0.85 29.84 -9.97
CA GLU A 728 -0.53 29.09 -11.19
C GLU A 728 -1.79 28.78 -12.00
N LEU A 729 -2.85 28.30 -11.35
CA LEU A 729 -4.11 28.04 -12.00
C LEU A 729 -4.71 29.30 -12.62
N THR A 730 -4.71 30.44 -11.90
CA THR A 730 -5.16 31.72 -12.46
C THR A 730 -4.33 32.17 -13.66
N ALA A 731 -3.01 31.99 -13.63
CA ALA A 731 -2.13 32.30 -14.77
C ALA A 731 -2.43 31.40 -15.99
N GLN A 732 -2.67 30.10 -15.78
CA GLN A 732 -3.07 29.16 -16.83
C GLN A 732 -4.42 29.52 -17.44
N VAL A 733 -5.43 29.84 -16.61
CA VAL A 733 -6.75 30.30 -17.08
C VAL A 733 -6.60 31.58 -17.91
N THR A 734 -5.80 32.54 -17.45
CA THR A 734 -5.56 33.81 -18.14
C THR A 734 -4.91 33.59 -19.51
N ALA A 735 -3.86 32.75 -19.56
CA ALA A 735 -3.21 32.36 -20.81
C ALA A 735 -4.20 31.70 -21.79
N ARG A 736 -4.97 30.72 -21.30
CA ARG A 736 -5.98 30.00 -22.10
C ARG A 736 -7.03 30.92 -22.69
N GLU A 737 -7.60 31.79 -21.86
CA GLU A 737 -8.64 32.74 -22.29
C GLU A 737 -8.13 33.79 -23.28
N ALA A 738 -6.89 34.26 -23.10
CA ALA A 738 -6.25 35.17 -24.04
C ALA A 738 -6.01 34.50 -25.41
N LEU A 739 -5.53 33.26 -25.42
CA LEU A 739 -5.34 32.48 -26.65
C LEU A 739 -6.66 32.17 -27.36
N ALA A 740 -7.70 31.79 -26.61
CA ALA A 740 -9.04 31.58 -27.14
C ALA A 740 -9.61 32.84 -27.79
N LEU A 741 -9.42 34.01 -27.16
CA LEU A 741 -9.84 35.30 -27.69
C LEU A 741 -9.08 35.66 -28.97
N TRP A 742 -7.76 35.43 -29.01
CA TRP A 742 -6.93 35.67 -30.21
C TRP A 742 -7.36 34.77 -31.38
N LEU A 743 -7.56 33.48 -31.13
CA LEU A 743 -8.04 32.52 -32.13
C LEU A 743 -9.42 32.91 -32.68
N GLY A 744 -10.33 33.34 -31.80
CA GLY A 744 -11.64 33.82 -32.19
C GLY A 744 -11.59 35.05 -33.10
N ARG A 745 -10.68 36.01 -32.83
CA ARG A 745 -10.49 37.17 -33.72
C ARG A 745 -9.96 36.77 -35.08
N LYS A 746 -8.91 35.93 -35.12
CA LYS A 746 -8.28 35.50 -36.38
C LYS A 746 -9.25 34.75 -37.31
N ARG A 747 -10.16 33.95 -36.75
CA ARG A 747 -11.21 33.23 -37.49
C ARG A 747 -12.34 34.12 -38.01
N ASN A 748 -12.50 35.33 -37.45
CA ASN A 748 -13.52 36.29 -37.88
C ASN A 748 -12.97 37.36 -38.84
N THR A 749 -11.64 37.52 -38.93
CA THR A 749 -10.96 38.53 -39.76
C THR A 749 -10.23 37.96 -40.98
N GLY A 750 -10.13 36.64 -41.08
CA GLY A 750 -9.61 35.92 -42.24
C GLY A 750 -10.68 34.99 -42.78
#